data_AF-A0A8I2BAB6-F1
#
_entry.id   AF-A0A8I2BAB6-F1
#
_cell.length_a   1.000
_cell.length_b   1.000
_cell.length_c   1.000
_cell.angle_alpha   90.00
_cell.angle_beta   90.00
_cell.angle_gamma   90.00
#
_symmetry.space_group_name_H-M   'P 1'
#
loop_
_entity.id
_entity.type
_entity.pdbx_description
1 polymer ?
#
loop_
_entity_poly.entity_id
_entity_poly.type
_entity_poly.pdbx_seq_one_letter_code
_entity_poly.pdbx_strand_id
1 'polypeptide(L)'
;MAHYSFTTIPHGMMKNGVKLNTGLHFDYICREKKYEHIRGRDEDLVYKQSGNIPAWADSAADFWQKVEQYRNPNGRGYREYIIALQSEFTLEENIELVEQFIAQTGISKNHAYTYAIHDKEATFDSTLRNPHVHLMFNEKIIEKDRPLGPDKYFKNYARNRKGEPTQGYRTSQYFDQDSATLELREMWADLCNRKFRQKGLDLHVDHRTLKKQKADLENQGKFNEAKLLDREPAPHLGNIYKNPKTLKKIKQLQTETEKELDQEIEENLPGKEYDIECMSQEEIKMVNFVQDLVLRKLAKEIQRERDLLRKQDEEEWQKIFGEKEENPYAISVTDIREKLQQKAETENKKALEYKGQYRKVYQEINPTFIKLRLEMAKLQKKIKITQENKPVNMELLIKLEGELKNNKEKQEQILDNLTQDIVFHGLYNKAKTDYRKAKIAEKKNQETYEKAVRERPANMDEIRNNYIHNRNKIKMEKERSGKLIASYKKLAETTHKRILEHTRITILQSIEEKIESANINYSKYIYAKNNQKHYQDLIEKTKNLPENSIIFAEKIPATITYRSRVNGIMQLKEFPKRVIEGEIYYIIRDEAGKQFAVKDGDTIKKGKAQLYQVKGHSVEKIPETKDGSDKIKFYATKEKNAKMHAQQPPQLRGDISRKIDQITDQFVKGEIPKLQAYWNINSDEPVNELKLAENKLYSGWKL
;
A
#
# COMPACT_ATOMS: atom_id res chain seq x y z
N MET A 1 8.48 -3.23 16.59
CA MET A 1 7.91 -2.40 15.52
C MET A 1 9.02 -1.49 15.09
N ALA A 2 9.45 -1.65 13.85
CA ALA A 2 10.45 -0.79 13.24
C ALA A 2 9.95 0.65 13.25
N HIS A 3 10.78 1.59 13.68
CA HIS A 3 10.40 2.99 13.82
C HIS A 3 11.02 3.83 12.71
N TYR A 4 10.21 4.73 12.14
CA TYR A 4 10.68 5.67 11.14
C TYR A 4 10.73 7.10 11.71
N SER A 5 11.91 7.71 11.68
CA SER A 5 12.08 9.15 11.92
C SER A 5 13.25 9.67 11.10
N PHE A 6 13.01 10.78 10.41
CA PHE A 6 14.01 11.46 9.59
C PHE A 6 13.81 12.97 9.70
N THR A 7 14.75 13.64 10.33
CA THR A 7 14.74 15.09 10.55
C THR A 7 15.88 15.74 9.80
N THR A 8 15.56 16.78 9.02
CA THR A 8 16.53 17.63 8.35
C THR A 8 16.64 18.96 9.06
N ILE A 9 17.85 19.36 9.43
CA ILE A 9 18.16 20.63 10.08
C ILE A 9 19.13 21.40 9.17
N PRO A 10 18.70 22.50 8.51
CA PRO A 10 19.58 23.26 7.63
C PRO A 10 20.82 23.84 8.33
N HIS A 11 20.70 24.25 9.59
CA HIS A 11 21.80 24.57 10.52
C HIS A 11 21.20 24.63 11.93
N GLY A 12 21.80 23.99 12.93
CA GLY A 12 21.24 23.98 14.29
C GLY A 12 21.13 25.39 14.89
N MET A 13 20.04 25.70 15.58
CA MET A 13 19.83 27.02 16.20
C MET A 13 19.84 26.91 17.72
N MET A 14 20.43 27.88 18.39
CA MET A 14 20.31 28.08 19.83
C MET A 14 18.92 28.64 20.18
N LYS A 15 18.53 28.59 21.47
CA LYS A 15 17.23 29.11 21.95
C LYS A 15 17.01 30.60 21.65
N ASN A 16 18.08 31.38 21.55
CA ASN A 16 18.05 32.80 21.23
C ASN A 16 17.99 33.09 19.72
N GLY A 17 17.83 32.05 18.88
CA GLY A 17 17.74 32.18 17.42
C GLY A 17 19.09 32.30 16.70
N VAL A 18 20.21 32.30 17.42
CA VAL A 18 21.56 32.36 16.84
C VAL A 18 21.98 30.98 16.35
N LYS A 19 22.69 30.92 15.23
CA LYS A 19 23.26 29.67 14.69
C LYS A 19 24.21 29.03 15.70
N LEU A 20 24.01 27.74 15.94
CA LEU A 20 24.89 26.93 16.78
C LEU A 20 26.29 26.89 16.17
N ASN A 21 27.31 27.09 16.99
CA ASN A 21 28.70 27.02 16.57
C ASN A 21 29.02 25.61 16.03
N THR A 22 29.61 25.55 14.85
CA THR A 22 29.82 24.30 14.11
C THR A 22 30.75 23.34 14.84
N GLY A 23 31.87 23.85 15.35
CA GLY A 23 32.82 23.05 16.13
C GLY A 23 32.21 22.55 17.44
N LEU A 24 31.43 23.39 18.14
CA LEU A 24 30.74 22.97 19.36
C LEU A 24 29.67 21.89 19.12
N HIS A 25 29.01 21.93 17.95
CA HIS A 25 28.05 20.88 17.57
C HIS A 25 28.75 19.56 17.27
N PHE A 26 29.84 19.60 16.51
CA PHE A 26 30.68 18.42 16.27
C PHE A 26 31.17 17.80 17.59
N ASP A 27 31.75 18.62 18.48
CA ASP A 27 32.23 18.16 19.79
C ASP A 27 31.08 17.51 20.58
N TYR A 28 29.86 18.06 20.49
CA TYR A 28 28.69 17.54 21.19
C TYR A 28 28.23 16.17 20.65
N ILE A 29 28.08 16.02 19.33
CA ILE A 29 27.62 14.75 18.74
C ILE A 29 28.71 13.66 18.81
N CYS A 30 29.99 14.02 18.77
CA CYS A 30 31.11 13.07 18.83
C CYS A 30 31.65 12.83 20.25
N ARG A 31 30.99 13.41 21.27
CA ARG A 31 31.36 13.35 22.70
C ARG A 31 32.84 13.71 22.93
N GLU A 32 33.28 14.84 22.37
CA GLU A 32 34.66 15.31 22.50
C GLU A 32 34.77 16.49 23.48
N LYS A 33 35.99 16.69 24.00
CA LYS A 33 36.34 17.78 24.93
C LYS A 33 35.40 17.79 26.14
N LYS A 34 34.73 18.91 26.41
CA LYS A 34 33.82 19.10 27.55
C LYS A 34 32.58 18.20 27.53
N TYR A 35 32.36 17.43 26.46
CA TYR A 35 31.22 16.53 26.31
C TYR A 35 31.57 15.05 26.47
N GLU A 36 32.83 14.74 26.83
CA GLU A 36 33.30 13.38 27.06
C GLU A 36 32.64 12.72 28.28
N HIS A 37 32.31 13.51 29.30
CA HIS A 37 31.69 13.05 30.56
C HIS A 37 30.43 13.85 30.92
N ILE A 38 29.42 13.80 30.04
CA ILE A 38 28.10 14.39 30.35
C ILE A 38 27.34 13.45 31.29
N ARG A 39 27.29 13.81 32.57
CA ARG A 39 26.52 13.09 33.61
C ARG A 39 25.15 12.60 33.10
N GLY A 40 24.99 11.28 33.05
CA GLY A 40 23.75 10.60 32.62
C GLY A 40 23.60 10.42 31.11
N ARG A 41 24.65 10.69 30.34
CA ARG A 41 24.81 10.46 28.89
C ARG A 41 26.22 9.99 28.53
N ASP A 42 26.95 9.49 29.52
CA ASP A 42 28.37 9.15 29.42
C ASP A 42 28.63 7.95 28.47
N GLU A 43 27.61 7.18 28.11
CA GLU A 43 27.73 5.93 27.32
C GLU A 43 26.80 5.89 26.10
N ASP A 44 26.21 7.02 25.67
CA ASP A 44 25.25 7.00 24.57
C ASP A 44 25.88 7.02 23.17
N LEU A 45 27.15 7.40 23.00
CA LEU A 45 27.86 7.34 21.71
C LEU A 45 28.44 5.95 21.48
N VAL A 46 28.01 5.28 20.42
CA VAL A 46 28.46 3.91 20.10
C VAL A 46 29.35 3.83 18.85
N TYR A 47 29.27 4.82 17.96
CA TYR A 47 30.11 4.87 16.76
C TYR A 47 30.27 6.29 16.23
N LYS A 48 31.41 6.62 15.63
CA LYS A 48 31.60 7.87 14.88
C LYS A 48 32.58 7.68 13.73
N GLN A 49 32.33 8.40 12.64
CA GLN A 49 33.21 8.39 11.47
C GLN A 49 33.11 9.72 10.72
N SER A 50 34.20 10.09 10.04
CA SER A 50 34.27 11.27 9.18
C SER A 50 34.84 10.91 7.83
N GLY A 51 34.48 11.66 6.79
CA GLY A 51 34.98 11.43 5.44
C GLY A 51 35.05 12.71 4.62
N ASN A 52 35.84 12.65 3.53
CA ASN A 52 36.17 13.79 2.67
C ASN A 52 36.70 15.01 3.43
N ILE A 53 37.43 14.78 4.52
CA ILE A 53 38.13 15.83 5.23
C ILE A 53 39.30 16.31 4.34
N PRO A 54 39.41 17.62 4.01
CA PRO A 54 40.50 18.13 3.19
C PRO A 54 41.86 17.91 3.84
N ALA A 55 42.90 17.68 3.02
CA ALA A 55 44.26 17.39 3.50
C ALA A 55 44.91 18.51 4.34
N TRP A 56 44.38 19.73 4.30
CA TRP A 56 44.87 20.84 5.13
C TRP A 56 44.34 20.80 6.56
N ALA A 57 43.33 19.97 6.85
CA ALA A 57 42.79 19.82 8.20
C ALA A 57 43.46 18.62 8.86
N ASP A 58 44.03 18.82 10.05
CA ASP A 58 44.73 17.76 10.78
C ASP A 58 43.77 16.67 11.28
N SER A 59 42.50 17.02 11.48
CA SER A 59 41.43 16.12 11.91
C SER A 59 40.06 16.64 11.50
N ALA A 60 39.03 15.82 11.65
CA ALA A 60 37.64 16.29 11.50
C ALA A 60 37.31 17.43 12.48
N ALA A 61 37.81 17.34 13.72
CA ALA A 61 37.63 18.38 14.73
C ALA A 61 38.24 19.72 14.30
N ASP A 62 39.43 19.70 13.69
CA ASP A 62 40.06 20.90 13.13
C ASP A 62 39.24 21.44 11.95
N PHE A 63 38.81 20.57 11.02
CA PHE A 63 37.95 20.99 9.90
C PHE A 63 36.70 21.75 10.37
N TRP A 64 35.96 21.22 11.34
CA TRP A 64 34.74 21.86 11.85
C TRP A 64 35.00 23.16 12.63
N GLN A 65 36.17 23.29 13.26
CA GLN A 65 36.62 24.56 13.84
C GLN A 65 36.95 25.59 12.76
N LYS A 66 37.62 25.17 11.69
CA LYS A 66 37.95 26.03 10.53
C LYS A 66 36.70 26.46 9.77
N VAL A 67 35.68 25.60 9.67
CA VAL A 67 34.36 25.99 9.15
C VAL A 67 33.84 27.19 9.93
N GLU A 68 33.84 27.14 11.26
CA GLU A 68 33.35 28.24 12.08
C GLU A 68 34.20 29.51 11.96
N GLN A 69 35.52 29.36 11.89
CA GLN A 69 36.46 30.47 11.77
C GLN A 69 36.33 31.22 10.44
N TYR A 70 36.09 30.51 9.33
CA TYR A 70 36.17 31.08 7.98
C TYR A 70 34.84 31.17 7.24
N ARG A 71 33.74 30.58 7.77
CA ARG A 71 32.41 30.74 7.17
C ARG A 71 31.94 32.18 7.25
N ASN A 72 31.03 32.55 6.34
CA ASN A 72 30.23 33.75 6.53
C ASN A 72 29.39 33.60 7.83
N PRO A 73 29.38 34.59 8.75
CA PRO A 73 28.56 34.54 9.96
C PRO A 73 27.08 34.25 9.70
N ASN A 74 26.54 34.78 8.59
CA ASN A 74 25.16 34.56 8.14
C ASN A 74 25.01 33.29 7.28
N GLY A 75 26.11 32.67 6.84
CA GLY A 75 26.12 31.42 6.07
C GLY A 75 25.86 30.18 6.94
N ARG A 76 25.58 29.04 6.32
CA ARG A 76 25.48 27.74 7.02
C ARG A 76 26.87 27.11 7.09
N GLY A 77 27.21 26.56 8.25
CA GLY A 77 28.45 25.79 8.45
C GLY A 77 28.25 24.32 8.08
N TYR A 78 27.07 23.78 8.34
CA TYR A 78 26.70 22.40 8.06
C TYR A 78 25.19 22.28 7.89
N ARG A 79 24.76 21.21 7.24
CA ARG A 79 23.41 20.64 7.36
C ARG A 79 23.49 19.37 8.19
N GLU A 80 22.47 19.09 8.99
CA GLU A 80 22.37 17.87 9.79
C GLU A 80 21.14 17.05 9.42
N TYR A 81 21.35 15.73 9.31
CA TYR A 81 20.30 14.74 9.31
C TYR A 81 20.32 13.97 10.63
N ILE A 82 19.17 13.91 11.30
CA ILE A 82 18.96 13.06 12.48
C ILE A 82 17.99 11.97 12.07
N ILE A 83 18.48 10.73 12.07
CA ILE A 83 17.77 9.59 11.50
C ILE A 83 17.68 8.49 12.56
N ALA A 84 16.47 7.97 12.78
CA ALA A 84 16.28 6.78 13.60
C ALA A 84 16.82 5.54 12.89
N LEU A 85 17.64 4.77 13.60
CA LEU A 85 18.16 3.48 13.17
C LEU A 85 17.27 2.36 13.71
N GLN A 86 17.41 1.15 13.18
CA GLN A 86 16.51 0.06 13.53
C GLN A 86 17.12 -0.78 14.67
N SER A 87 16.39 -0.91 15.77
CA SER A 87 16.78 -1.72 16.94
C SER A 87 16.88 -3.22 16.62
N GLU A 88 16.23 -3.64 15.54
CA GLU A 88 16.21 -5.00 15.03
C GLU A 88 17.47 -5.36 14.22
N PHE A 89 18.36 -4.39 13.97
CA PHE A 89 19.64 -4.58 13.31
C PHE A 89 20.79 -4.47 14.30
N THR A 90 21.87 -5.19 14.02
CA THR A 90 23.15 -5.01 14.73
C THR A 90 23.73 -3.63 14.47
N LEU A 91 24.69 -3.20 15.29
CA LEU A 91 25.35 -1.90 15.10
C LEU A 91 26.05 -1.85 13.73
N GLU A 92 26.71 -2.93 13.34
CA GLU A 92 27.43 -3.07 12.08
C GLU A 92 26.49 -2.95 10.89
N GLU A 93 25.32 -3.59 10.95
CA GLU A 93 24.29 -3.47 9.91
C GLU A 93 23.73 -2.05 9.82
N ASN A 94 23.54 -1.39 10.97
CA ASN A 94 23.11 0.00 10.99
C ASN A 94 24.19 0.94 10.43
N ILE A 95 25.46 0.71 10.71
CA ILE A 95 26.59 1.44 10.11
C ILE A 95 26.58 1.25 8.59
N GLU A 96 26.44 0.01 8.11
CA GLU A 96 26.37 -0.31 6.68
C GLU A 96 25.25 0.49 5.98
N LEU A 97 24.06 0.54 6.57
CA LEU A 97 22.94 1.32 6.01
C LEU A 97 23.21 2.82 5.99
N VAL A 98 23.82 3.35 7.05
CA VAL A 98 24.22 4.78 7.11
C VAL A 98 25.24 5.10 6.03
N GLU A 99 26.28 4.27 5.86
CA GLU A 99 27.29 4.47 4.83
C GLU A 99 26.71 4.36 3.41
N GLN A 100 25.80 3.39 3.18
CA GLN A 100 25.07 3.28 1.92
C GLN A 100 24.23 4.53 1.64
N PHE A 101 23.56 5.08 2.66
CA PHE A 101 22.78 6.31 2.53
C PHE A 101 23.69 7.50 2.18
N ILE A 102 24.81 7.67 2.88
CA ILE A 102 25.80 8.73 2.61
C ILE A 102 26.37 8.59 1.19
N ALA A 103 26.56 7.37 0.69
CA ALA A 103 27.01 7.11 -0.66
C ALA A 103 25.95 7.44 -1.72
N GLN A 104 24.70 6.97 -1.55
CA GLN A 104 23.62 7.19 -2.51
C GLN A 104 23.21 8.66 -2.62
N THR A 105 23.33 9.42 -1.53
CA THR A 105 23.10 10.87 -1.51
C THR A 105 24.23 11.69 -2.14
N GLY A 106 25.35 11.05 -2.48
CA GLY A 106 26.54 11.72 -3.02
C GLY A 106 27.34 12.51 -1.99
N ILE A 107 26.98 12.44 -0.70
CA ILE A 107 27.71 13.11 0.39
C ILE A 107 29.13 12.56 0.48
N SER A 108 29.30 11.24 0.47
CA SER A 108 30.64 10.63 0.57
C SER A 108 31.53 10.90 -0.64
N LYS A 109 30.99 11.40 -1.75
CA LYS A 109 31.77 11.75 -2.94
C LYS A 109 32.16 13.23 -2.99
N ASN A 110 31.23 14.10 -2.58
CA ASN A 110 31.28 15.53 -2.90
C ASN A 110 31.40 16.45 -1.68
N HIS A 111 31.11 15.98 -0.48
CA HIS A 111 30.97 16.83 0.70
C HIS A 111 31.83 16.31 1.85
N ALA A 112 32.43 17.22 2.64
CA ALA A 112 33.04 16.87 3.92
C ALA A 112 31.95 16.58 4.94
N TYR A 113 32.05 15.46 5.65
CA TYR A 113 31.00 15.00 6.56
C TYR A 113 31.55 14.28 7.79
N THR A 114 30.74 14.26 8.83
CA THR A 114 30.91 13.48 10.04
C THR A 114 29.55 12.90 10.43
N TYR A 115 29.51 11.63 10.83
CA TYR A 115 28.36 11.10 11.53
C TYR A 115 28.73 10.41 12.84
N ALA A 116 27.78 10.43 13.76
CA ALA A 116 27.87 9.81 15.07
C ALA A 116 26.58 9.03 15.35
N ILE A 117 26.71 7.75 15.70
CA ILE A 117 25.60 6.89 16.08
C ILE A 117 25.50 6.87 17.60
N HIS A 118 24.31 7.20 18.09
CA HIS A 118 24.00 7.22 19.50
C HIS A 118 22.99 6.11 19.79
N ASP A 119 23.19 5.37 20.87
CA ASP A 119 22.25 4.38 21.38
C ASP A 119 22.02 4.57 22.87
N LYS A 120 20.76 4.82 23.22
CA LYS A 120 20.31 5.07 24.59
C LYS A 120 18.99 4.38 24.85
N GLU A 121 18.69 4.15 26.12
CA GLU A 121 17.38 3.67 26.54
C GLU A 121 16.27 4.63 26.10
N ALA A 122 15.12 4.07 25.71
CA ALA A 122 13.95 4.87 25.40
C ALA A 122 13.38 5.46 26.69
N THR A 123 13.00 6.74 26.65
CA THR A 123 12.53 7.50 27.82
C THR A 123 11.34 6.84 28.56
N PHE A 124 10.47 6.16 27.82
CA PHE A 124 9.22 5.61 28.34
C PHE A 124 9.26 4.10 28.53
N ASP A 125 10.31 3.43 28.07
CA ASP A 125 10.50 2.00 28.20
C ASP A 125 12.01 1.69 28.19
N SER A 126 12.58 1.45 29.38
CA SER A 126 14.01 1.17 29.53
C SER A 126 14.42 -0.17 28.91
N THR A 127 13.47 -1.04 28.58
CA THR A 127 13.75 -2.29 27.84
C THR A 127 13.99 -2.05 26.36
N LEU A 128 13.62 -0.86 25.85
CA LEU A 128 13.82 -0.46 24.46
C LEU A 128 15.03 0.44 24.31
N ARG A 129 15.69 0.28 23.17
CA ARG A 129 16.81 1.09 22.73
C ARG A 129 16.35 2.06 21.65
N ASN A 130 16.96 3.24 21.59
CA ASN A 130 16.66 4.28 20.61
C ASN A 130 17.94 4.63 19.82
N PRO A 131 18.42 3.71 18.96
CA PRO A 131 19.59 3.97 18.14
C PRO A 131 19.24 5.03 17.09
N HIS A 132 20.07 6.06 16.97
CA HIS A 132 19.90 7.14 15.99
C HIS A 132 21.25 7.67 15.54
N VAL A 133 21.31 8.18 14.31
CA VAL A 133 22.50 8.81 13.76
C VAL A 133 22.31 10.31 13.64
N HIS A 134 23.33 11.05 14.06
CA HIS A 134 23.56 12.44 13.70
C HIS A 134 24.55 12.47 12.55
N LEU A 135 24.13 12.88 11.35
CA LEU A 135 24.99 13.07 10.19
C LEU A 135 25.06 14.56 9.87
N MET A 136 26.21 15.18 10.13
CA MET A 136 26.48 16.57 9.76
C MET A 136 27.43 16.63 8.56
N PHE A 137 27.11 17.46 7.57
CA PHE A 137 27.95 17.64 6.38
C PHE A 137 27.97 19.09 5.92
N ASN A 138 29.08 19.49 5.31
CA ASN A 138 29.23 20.82 4.73
C ASN A 138 28.71 20.82 3.29
N GLU A 139 27.77 21.71 2.96
CA GLU A 139 27.07 21.74 1.67
C GLU A 139 27.95 22.18 0.47
N LYS A 140 29.23 22.48 0.71
CA LYS A 140 30.19 22.79 -0.36
C LYS A 140 30.55 21.54 -1.16
N ILE A 141 30.46 21.64 -2.48
CA ILE A 141 30.84 20.60 -3.44
C ILE A 141 32.36 20.68 -3.65
N ILE A 142 33.08 19.70 -3.16
CA ILE A 142 34.54 19.60 -3.26
C ILE A 142 34.93 19.34 -4.72
N GLU A 143 35.66 20.28 -5.31
CA GLU A 143 36.24 20.16 -6.64
C GLU A 143 37.68 19.60 -6.50
N LYS A 144 37.86 18.29 -6.77
CA LYS A 144 39.12 17.57 -6.50
C LYS A 144 40.31 18.09 -7.32
N ASP A 145 40.03 18.65 -8.49
CA ASP A 145 40.97 19.28 -9.41
C ASP A 145 41.34 20.72 -9.01
N ARG A 146 40.60 21.31 -8.06
CA ARG A 146 40.85 22.66 -7.53
C ARG A 146 40.88 22.64 -6.00
N PRO A 147 41.93 22.10 -5.36
CA PRO A 147 42.05 22.12 -3.91
C PRO A 147 42.13 23.55 -3.40
N LEU A 148 41.30 23.88 -2.40
CA LEU A 148 41.30 25.19 -1.73
C LEU A 148 41.76 25.04 -0.28
N GLY A 149 42.62 25.96 0.16
CA GLY A 149 42.95 26.14 1.57
C GLY A 149 41.76 26.67 2.39
N PRO A 150 41.84 26.62 3.73
CA PRO A 150 40.72 26.96 4.62
C PRO A 150 40.24 28.41 4.47
N ASP A 151 41.16 29.34 4.15
CA ASP A 151 40.88 30.77 3.92
C ASP A 151 40.01 31.04 2.66
N LYS A 152 39.92 30.05 1.76
CA LYS A 152 39.13 30.13 0.52
C LYS A 152 38.00 29.11 0.45
N TYR A 153 38.12 27.95 1.07
CA TYR A 153 37.15 26.83 0.98
C TYR A 153 35.70 27.28 1.25
N PHE A 154 35.50 27.97 2.39
CA PHE A 154 34.17 28.28 2.92
C PHE A 154 33.56 29.56 2.35
N LYS A 155 34.33 30.33 1.58
CA LYS A 155 33.87 31.59 0.98
C LYS A 155 32.79 31.35 -0.07
N ASN A 156 32.09 32.43 -0.44
CA ASN A 156 31.20 32.40 -1.59
C ASN A 156 32.00 32.13 -2.86
N TYR A 157 31.44 31.29 -3.72
CA TYR A 157 32.07 30.98 -5.01
C TYR A 157 32.20 32.26 -5.83
N ALA A 158 33.41 32.56 -6.28
CA ALA A 158 33.70 33.75 -7.08
C ALA A 158 34.57 33.40 -8.29
N ARG A 159 34.45 34.20 -9.34
CA ARG A 159 35.21 34.08 -10.59
C ARG A 159 35.94 35.38 -10.90
N ASN A 160 37.10 35.30 -11.54
CA ASN A 160 37.79 36.47 -12.08
C ASN A 160 37.12 36.98 -13.37
N ARG A 161 37.64 38.07 -13.95
CA ARG A 161 37.13 38.64 -15.21
C ARG A 161 37.19 37.68 -16.41
N LYS A 162 38.04 36.65 -16.36
CA LYS A 162 38.16 35.61 -17.39
C LYS A 162 37.20 34.43 -17.15
N GLY A 163 36.41 34.46 -16.08
CA GLY A 163 35.48 33.39 -15.72
C GLY A 163 36.09 32.25 -14.91
N GLU A 164 37.37 32.33 -14.53
CA GLU A 164 38.06 31.28 -13.79
C GLU A 164 37.73 31.38 -12.29
N PRO A 165 37.47 30.26 -11.59
CA PRO A 165 37.14 30.26 -10.18
C PRO A 165 38.32 30.65 -9.29
N THR A 166 38.14 31.63 -8.39
CA THR A 166 39.22 32.19 -7.56
C THR A 166 39.14 31.79 -6.09
N GLN A 167 37.94 31.59 -5.55
CA GLN A 167 37.70 31.22 -4.16
C GLN A 167 36.33 30.58 -4.00
N GLY A 168 36.13 29.90 -2.86
CA GLY A 168 34.89 29.24 -2.52
C GLY A 168 34.63 28.01 -3.38
N TYR A 169 34.14 26.95 -2.75
CA TYR A 169 33.43 25.91 -3.50
C TYR A 169 31.97 26.33 -3.73
N ARG A 170 31.36 25.74 -4.75
CA ARG A 170 29.92 25.89 -4.99
C ARG A 170 29.14 25.21 -3.86
N THR A 171 28.04 25.81 -3.44
CA THR A 171 27.11 25.18 -2.49
C THR A 171 26.07 24.38 -3.26
N SER A 172 25.80 23.14 -2.85
CA SER A 172 24.76 22.31 -3.47
C SER A 172 23.38 22.93 -3.25
N GLN A 173 22.61 23.11 -4.33
CA GLN A 173 21.22 23.58 -4.25
C GLN A 173 20.22 22.44 -4.04
N TYR A 174 20.66 21.18 -4.20
CA TYR A 174 19.80 20.00 -4.08
C TYR A 174 19.16 19.92 -2.69
N PHE A 175 19.95 20.10 -1.63
CA PHE A 175 19.50 19.93 -0.25
C PHE A 175 18.56 21.04 0.26
N ASP A 176 18.36 22.11 -0.52
CA ASP A 176 17.41 23.19 -0.21
C ASP A 176 16.01 22.96 -0.81
N GLN A 177 15.83 21.93 -1.63
CA GLN A 177 14.55 21.62 -2.27
C GLN A 177 13.69 20.73 -1.36
N ASP A 178 12.40 21.04 -1.24
CA ASP A 178 11.44 20.20 -0.51
C ASP A 178 11.33 18.78 -1.11
N SER A 179 11.42 18.69 -2.45
CA SER A 179 11.45 17.42 -3.19
C SER A 179 12.62 16.53 -2.76
N ALA A 180 13.80 17.10 -2.55
CA ALA A 180 14.97 16.36 -2.08
C ALA A 180 14.71 15.78 -0.68
N THR A 181 14.06 16.52 0.22
CA THR A 181 13.72 15.99 1.55
C THR A 181 12.78 14.78 1.45
N LEU A 182 11.81 14.78 0.53
CA LEU A 182 10.94 13.63 0.31
C LEU A 182 11.69 12.43 -0.28
N GLU A 183 12.56 12.67 -1.26
CA GLU A 183 13.39 11.64 -1.88
C GLU A 183 14.34 10.98 -0.86
N LEU A 184 15.01 11.78 -0.03
CA LEU A 184 15.90 11.28 1.02
C LEU A 184 15.16 10.41 2.06
N ARG A 185 13.94 10.81 2.39
CA ARG A 185 13.07 10.05 3.29
C ARG A 185 12.66 8.70 2.70
N GLU A 186 12.25 8.70 1.43
CA GLU A 186 11.94 7.48 0.70
C GLU A 186 13.16 6.56 0.62
N MET A 187 14.32 7.10 0.25
CA MET A 187 15.58 6.36 0.16
C MET A 187 15.95 5.66 1.47
N TRP A 188 15.82 6.35 2.61
CA TRP A 188 16.11 5.74 3.92
C TRP A 188 15.13 4.63 4.28
N ALA A 189 13.83 4.84 4.05
CA ALA A 189 12.83 3.81 4.27
C ALA A 189 13.10 2.57 3.41
N ASP A 190 13.46 2.75 2.14
CA ASP A 190 13.79 1.65 1.23
C ASP A 190 15.03 0.87 1.65
N LEU A 191 16.07 1.56 2.13
CA LEU A 191 17.26 0.91 2.69
C LEU A 191 16.90 0.00 3.86
N CYS A 192 16.14 0.51 4.84
CA CYS A 192 15.67 -0.27 5.99
C CYS A 192 14.80 -1.45 5.55
N ASN A 193 13.82 -1.21 4.68
CA ASN A 193 12.89 -2.22 4.19
C ASN A 193 13.57 -3.32 3.36
N ARG A 194 14.60 -2.98 2.58
CA ARG A 194 15.42 -3.99 1.90
C ARG A 194 16.15 -4.87 2.90
N LYS A 195 16.74 -4.29 3.95
CA LYS A 195 17.44 -5.06 4.99
C LYS A 195 16.49 -5.94 5.81
N PHE A 196 15.29 -5.45 6.15
CA PHE A 196 14.25 -6.28 6.79
C PHE A 196 13.92 -7.51 5.94
N ARG A 197 13.69 -7.33 4.64
CA ARG A 197 13.42 -8.44 3.71
C ARG A 197 14.60 -9.42 3.61
N GLN A 198 15.83 -8.93 3.56
CA GLN A 198 17.03 -9.78 3.53
C GLN A 198 17.17 -10.65 4.78
N LYS A 199 16.77 -10.12 5.95
CA LYS A 199 16.76 -10.86 7.22
C LYS A 199 15.51 -11.73 7.41
N GLY A 200 14.59 -11.75 6.46
CA GLY A 200 13.30 -12.44 6.59
C GLY A 200 12.40 -11.86 7.69
N LEU A 201 12.61 -10.61 8.10
CA LEU A 201 11.80 -9.95 9.11
C LEU A 201 10.55 -9.38 8.45
N ASP A 202 9.38 -9.76 8.97
CA ASP A 202 8.07 -9.23 8.56
C ASP A 202 7.82 -7.85 9.21
N LEU A 203 8.72 -6.92 8.90
CA LEU A 203 8.72 -5.55 9.40
C LEU A 203 8.78 -4.58 8.23
N HIS A 204 8.13 -3.43 8.39
CA HIS A 204 8.10 -2.38 7.39
C HIS A 204 8.10 -1.01 8.05
N VAL A 205 8.85 -0.08 7.46
CA VAL A 205 8.81 1.35 7.78
C VAL A 205 8.32 2.13 6.57
N ASP A 206 7.46 3.12 6.80
CA ASP A 206 6.92 3.96 5.73
C ASP A 206 7.18 5.43 6.04
N HIS A 207 7.77 6.12 5.05
CA HIS A 207 8.16 7.52 5.15
C HIS A 207 6.99 8.50 4.92
N ARG A 208 5.86 8.00 4.39
CA ARG A 208 4.69 8.78 4.02
C ARG A 208 3.84 9.09 5.25
N THR A 209 3.01 10.12 5.16
CA THR A 209 2.06 10.44 6.24
C THR A 209 1.00 9.35 6.40
N LEU A 210 0.44 9.18 7.61
CA LEU A 210 -0.65 8.23 7.87
C LEU A 210 -1.81 8.42 6.88
N LYS A 211 -2.16 9.67 6.56
CA LYS A 211 -3.18 10.00 5.54
C LYS A 211 -2.86 9.40 4.15
N LYS A 212 -1.61 9.50 3.71
CA LYS A 212 -1.19 8.97 2.40
C LYS A 212 -1.13 7.44 2.42
N GLN A 213 -0.67 6.85 3.52
CA GLN A 213 -0.68 5.40 3.71
C GLN A 213 -2.11 4.84 3.74
N LYS A 214 -3.02 5.48 4.47
CA LYS A 214 -4.45 5.14 4.50
C LYS A 214 -5.05 5.14 3.09
N ALA A 215 -4.86 6.23 2.35
CA ALA A 215 -5.37 6.34 0.98
C ALA A 215 -4.80 5.25 0.06
N ASP A 216 -3.52 4.88 0.23
CA ASP A 216 -2.90 3.79 -0.52
C ASP A 216 -3.49 2.41 -0.14
N LEU A 217 -3.71 2.14 1.15
CA LEU A 217 -4.38 0.93 1.61
C LEU A 217 -5.84 0.84 1.15
N GLU A 218 -6.58 1.95 1.15
CA GLU A 218 -7.93 2.05 0.60
C GLU A 218 -7.92 1.76 -0.91
N ASN A 219 -6.95 2.33 -1.64
CA ASN A 219 -6.74 2.05 -3.05
C ASN A 219 -6.35 0.59 -3.31
N GLN A 220 -5.71 -0.08 -2.35
CA GLN A 220 -5.38 -1.51 -2.38
C GLN A 220 -6.53 -2.41 -1.88
N GLY A 221 -7.68 -1.83 -1.48
CA GLY A 221 -8.83 -2.58 -0.97
C GLY A 221 -8.66 -3.13 0.45
N LYS A 222 -7.62 -2.70 1.17
CA LYS A 222 -7.28 -3.13 2.53
C LYS A 222 -7.93 -2.23 3.59
N PHE A 223 -9.25 -2.14 3.57
CA PHE A 223 -10.00 -1.18 4.41
C PHE A 223 -9.81 -1.40 5.92
N ASN A 224 -9.67 -2.66 6.36
CA ASN A 224 -9.45 -2.95 7.78
C ASN A 224 -8.08 -2.44 8.25
N GLU A 225 -7.03 -2.62 7.44
CA GLU A 225 -5.70 -2.06 7.72
C GLU A 225 -5.72 -0.52 7.61
N ALA A 226 -6.45 0.04 6.64
CA ALA A 226 -6.59 1.48 6.46
C ALA A 226 -7.26 2.16 7.66
N LYS A 227 -8.26 1.51 8.28
CA LYS A 227 -8.94 2.02 9.47
C LYS A 227 -7.98 2.19 10.65
N LEU A 228 -6.96 1.35 10.77
CA LEU A 228 -5.93 1.46 11.82
C LEU A 228 -5.03 2.70 11.66
N LEU A 229 -4.96 3.25 10.43
CA LEU A 229 -4.20 4.46 10.12
C LEU A 229 -5.05 5.73 10.22
N ASP A 230 -6.35 5.60 10.51
CA ASP A 230 -7.27 6.71 10.68
C ASP A 230 -7.17 7.31 12.08
N ARG A 231 -6.01 7.88 12.37
CA ARG A 231 -5.66 8.43 13.68
C ARG A 231 -4.70 9.60 13.53
N GLU A 232 -4.67 10.44 14.55
CA GLU A 232 -3.68 11.51 14.63
C GLU A 232 -2.26 10.94 14.83
N PRO A 233 -1.26 11.39 14.06
CA PRO A 233 0.12 11.02 14.28
C PRO A 233 0.59 11.45 15.67
N ALA A 234 1.39 10.61 16.34
CA ALA A 234 1.94 10.96 17.64
C ALA A 234 2.73 12.28 17.60
N PRO A 235 2.42 13.24 18.47
CA PRO A 235 3.15 14.49 18.53
C PRO A 235 4.53 14.27 19.17
N HIS A 236 5.53 15.04 18.73
CA HIS A 236 6.83 15.06 19.39
C HIS A 236 6.74 15.83 20.72
N LEU A 237 6.89 15.14 21.86
CA LEU A 237 6.78 15.74 23.20
C LEU A 237 7.89 16.75 23.54
N GLY A 238 9.00 16.79 22.79
CA GLY A 238 10.00 17.85 22.94
C GLY A 238 10.68 17.82 24.31
N ASN A 239 10.74 18.95 25.01
CA ASN A 239 11.29 19.00 26.37
C ASN A 239 10.24 18.71 27.47
N ILE A 240 8.97 18.46 27.11
CA ILE A 240 7.86 18.28 28.07
C ILE A 240 8.16 17.11 29.02
N TYR A 241 8.68 16.00 28.50
CA TYR A 241 9.01 14.81 29.30
C TYR A 241 10.23 14.98 30.22
N LYS A 242 11.02 16.06 30.08
CA LYS A 242 12.17 16.31 30.97
C LYS A 242 11.74 16.80 32.35
N ASN A 243 10.50 17.29 32.50
CA ASN A 243 9.95 17.63 33.80
C ASN A 243 9.50 16.34 34.52
N PRO A 244 10.05 16.01 35.70
CA PRO A 244 9.71 14.78 36.42
C PRO A 244 8.22 14.64 36.76
N LYS A 245 7.54 15.76 37.07
CA LYS A 245 6.10 15.75 37.37
C LYS A 245 5.28 15.38 36.14
N THR A 246 5.62 15.97 35.00
CA THR A 246 4.94 15.69 33.73
C THR A 246 5.23 14.27 33.25
N LEU A 247 6.45 13.78 33.39
CA LEU A 247 6.80 12.39 33.09
C LEU A 247 5.98 11.40 33.93
N LYS A 248 5.80 11.68 35.22
CA LYS A 248 4.94 10.88 36.10
C LYS A 248 3.48 10.88 35.64
N LYS A 249 2.94 12.05 35.24
CA LYS A 249 1.58 12.16 34.68
C LYS A 249 1.43 11.33 33.40
N ILE A 250 2.42 11.37 32.50
CA ILE A 250 2.40 10.58 31.26
C ILE A 250 2.43 9.07 31.56
N LYS A 251 3.29 8.61 32.48
CA LYS A 251 3.36 7.19 32.87
C LYS A 251 2.06 6.70 33.52
N GLN A 252 1.44 7.54 34.33
CA GLN A 252 0.15 7.22 34.94
C GLN A 252 -0.94 7.08 33.86
N LEU A 253 -1.02 8.06 32.96
CA LEU A 253 -1.95 8.03 31.83
C LEU A 253 -1.74 6.79 30.95
N GLN A 254 -0.48 6.40 30.70
CA GLN A 254 -0.17 5.16 29.99
C GLN A 254 -0.75 3.93 30.69
N THR A 255 -0.56 3.81 32.01
CA THR A 255 -1.06 2.66 32.78
C THR A 255 -2.59 2.60 32.75
N GLU A 256 -3.25 3.76 32.87
CA GLU A 256 -4.70 3.88 32.81
C GLU A 256 -5.22 3.49 31.42
N THR A 257 -4.63 4.00 30.34
CA THR A 257 -5.01 3.67 28.96
C THR A 257 -4.76 2.20 28.60
N GLU A 258 -3.67 1.58 29.06
CA GLU A 258 -3.43 0.14 28.86
C GLU A 258 -4.54 -0.69 29.51
N LYS A 259 -4.89 -0.39 30.77
CA LYS A 259 -5.95 -1.10 31.50
C LYS A 259 -7.34 -0.90 30.87
N GLU A 260 -7.64 0.30 30.42
CA GLU A 260 -8.90 0.61 29.73
C GLU A 260 -9.00 -0.16 28.41
N LEU A 261 -7.91 -0.23 27.64
CA LEU A 261 -7.88 -0.98 26.38
C LEU A 261 -8.11 -2.48 26.61
N ASP A 262 -7.51 -3.07 27.64
CA ASP A 262 -7.72 -4.48 27.99
C ASP A 262 -9.20 -4.74 28.31
N GLN A 263 -9.85 -3.85 29.07
CA GLN A 263 -11.29 -3.93 29.36
C GLN A 263 -12.15 -3.75 28.11
N GLU A 264 -11.81 -2.80 27.24
CA GLU A 264 -12.51 -2.58 25.97
C GLU A 264 -12.47 -3.83 25.07
N ILE A 265 -11.33 -4.54 25.05
CA ILE A 265 -11.16 -5.79 24.29
C ILE A 265 -11.96 -6.95 24.92
N GLU A 266 -11.88 -7.13 26.24
CA GLU A 266 -12.59 -8.22 26.94
C GLU A 266 -14.12 -8.06 26.88
N GLU A 267 -14.62 -6.83 27.04
CA GLU A 267 -16.05 -6.51 27.11
C GLU A 267 -16.63 -6.04 25.77
N ASN A 268 -15.80 -5.94 24.72
CA ASN A 268 -16.15 -5.42 23.39
C ASN A 268 -16.85 -4.05 23.45
N LEU A 269 -16.30 -3.14 24.27
CA LEU A 269 -16.82 -1.79 24.48
C LEU A 269 -16.31 -0.82 23.41
N PRO A 270 -17.08 0.24 23.08
CA PRO A 270 -16.58 1.31 22.23
C PRO A 270 -15.43 2.07 22.92
N GLY A 271 -14.44 2.47 22.14
CA GLY A 271 -13.26 3.18 22.64
C GLY A 271 -13.59 4.48 23.36
N LYS A 272 -12.86 4.77 24.43
CA LYS A 272 -13.05 5.99 25.24
C LYS A 272 -12.88 7.27 24.43
N GLU A 273 -13.93 8.07 24.35
CA GLU A 273 -13.89 9.42 23.79
C GLU A 273 -13.44 10.43 24.85
N TYR A 274 -12.42 11.22 24.52
CA TYR A 274 -11.97 12.34 25.35
C TYR A 274 -12.72 13.61 24.94
N ASP A 275 -13.19 14.39 25.91
CA ASP A 275 -13.73 15.72 25.65
C ASP A 275 -12.59 16.71 25.35
N ILE A 276 -12.22 16.78 24.07
CA ILE A 276 -11.09 17.58 23.57
C ILE A 276 -11.33 19.09 23.81
N GLU A 277 -12.58 19.55 23.85
CA GLU A 277 -12.91 20.98 24.00
C GLU A 277 -12.54 21.53 25.38
N CYS A 278 -12.51 20.65 26.38
CA CYS A 278 -12.20 20.99 27.77
C CYS A 278 -10.71 20.78 28.14
N MET A 279 -9.88 20.32 27.21
CA MET A 279 -8.47 19.97 27.46
C MET A 279 -7.49 21.05 26.99
N SER A 280 -6.39 21.22 27.72
CA SER A 280 -5.29 22.07 27.25
C SER A 280 -4.53 21.44 26.09
N GLN A 281 -3.85 22.26 25.28
CA GLN A 281 -3.00 21.79 24.17
C GLN A 281 -1.87 20.85 24.61
N GLU A 282 -1.37 20.99 25.84
CA GLU A 282 -0.38 20.06 26.40
C GLU A 282 -1.01 18.71 26.77
N GLU A 283 -2.24 18.71 27.29
CA GLU A 283 -2.96 17.49 27.64
C GLU A 283 -3.38 16.69 26.41
N ILE A 284 -3.85 17.37 25.36
CA ILE A 284 -4.14 16.74 24.07
C ILE A 284 -2.89 16.05 23.52
N LYS A 285 -1.73 16.73 23.59
CA LYS A 285 -0.45 16.13 23.17
C LYS A 285 -0.06 14.91 23.99
N MET A 286 -0.29 14.94 25.30
CA MET A 286 0.00 13.80 26.18
C MET A 286 -0.90 12.61 25.88
N VAL A 287 -2.22 12.83 25.73
CA VAL A 287 -3.18 11.76 25.39
C VAL A 287 -2.85 11.13 24.04
N ASN A 288 -2.68 11.94 22.98
CA ASN A 288 -2.36 11.42 21.65
C ASN A 288 -1.03 10.64 21.63
N PHE A 289 -0.02 11.10 22.40
CA PHE A 289 1.24 10.39 22.53
C PHE A 289 1.06 9.04 23.24
N VAL A 290 0.32 9.02 24.35
CA VAL A 290 0.09 7.80 25.14
C VAL A 290 -0.72 6.77 24.34
N GLN A 291 -1.80 7.19 23.68
CA GLN A 291 -2.60 6.30 22.84
C GLN A 291 -1.76 5.64 21.75
N ASP A 292 -0.93 6.43 21.04
CA ASP A 292 -0.03 5.87 20.04
C ASP A 292 1.03 4.93 20.65
N LEU A 293 1.57 5.25 21.83
CA LEU A 293 2.52 4.39 22.53
C LEU A 293 1.90 3.02 22.85
N VAL A 294 0.69 3.00 23.41
CA VAL A 294 -0.05 1.77 23.74
C VAL A 294 -0.38 0.98 22.47
N LEU A 295 -0.86 1.64 21.42
CA LEU A 295 -1.13 0.99 20.13
C LEU A 295 0.12 0.34 19.53
N ARG A 296 1.29 0.99 19.61
CA ARG A 296 2.55 0.42 19.14
C ARG A 296 2.97 -0.81 19.96
N LYS A 297 2.72 -0.79 21.28
CA LYS A 297 2.99 -1.91 22.18
C LYS A 297 2.13 -3.12 21.82
N LEU A 298 0.81 -2.92 21.68
CA LEU A 298 -0.13 -3.95 21.25
C LEU A 298 0.22 -4.51 19.87
N ALA A 299 0.54 -3.65 18.89
CA ALA A 299 0.95 -4.09 17.57
C ALA A 299 2.23 -4.95 17.59
N LYS A 300 3.16 -4.68 18.52
CA LYS A 300 4.38 -5.49 18.70
C LYS A 300 4.05 -6.86 19.29
N GLU A 301 3.11 -6.93 20.20
CA GLU A 301 2.65 -8.18 20.82
C GLU A 301 1.94 -9.08 19.81
N ILE A 302 1.00 -8.52 19.04
CA ILE A 302 0.33 -9.21 17.92
C ILE A 302 1.35 -9.74 16.90
N GLN A 303 2.38 -8.95 16.58
CA GLN A 303 3.42 -9.39 15.65
C GLN A 303 4.24 -10.56 16.21
N ARG A 304 4.59 -10.54 17.51
CA ARG A 304 5.31 -11.63 18.18
C ARG A 304 4.49 -12.92 18.18
N GLU A 305 3.20 -12.83 18.47
CA GLU A 305 2.30 -13.99 18.42
C GLU A 305 2.22 -14.57 17.01
N ARG A 306 2.09 -13.73 15.98
CA ARG A 306 2.14 -14.18 14.58
C ARG A 306 3.46 -14.84 14.21
N ASP A 307 4.59 -14.31 14.68
CA ASP A 307 5.91 -14.91 14.47
C ASP A 307 6.06 -16.25 15.18
N LEU A 308 5.54 -16.37 16.41
CA LEU A 308 5.50 -17.61 17.17
C LEU A 308 4.65 -18.66 16.46
N LEU A 309 3.45 -18.29 16.01
CA LEU A 309 2.57 -19.16 15.22
C LEU A 309 3.25 -19.58 13.91
N ARG A 310 3.90 -18.67 13.19
CA ARG A 310 4.66 -19.02 11.98
C ARG A 310 5.81 -19.99 12.26
N LYS A 311 6.55 -19.79 13.34
CA LYS A 311 7.64 -20.70 13.74
C LYS A 311 7.11 -22.06 14.18
N GLN A 312 6.00 -22.08 14.93
CA GLN A 312 5.31 -23.31 15.30
C GLN A 312 4.82 -24.04 14.06
N ASP A 313 4.18 -23.33 13.12
CA ASP A 313 3.76 -23.86 11.83
C ASP A 313 4.97 -24.39 11.04
N GLU A 314 6.08 -23.64 10.97
CA GLU A 314 7.32 -24.05 10.30
C GLU A 314 7.99 -25.26 10.95
N GLU A 315 8.04 -25.33 12.28
CA GLU A 315 8.58 -26.45 13.05
C GLU A 315 7.69 -27.69 12.94
N GLU A 316 6.36 -27.52 12.93
CA GLU A 316 5.39 -28.58 12.69
C GLU A 316 5.50 -29.06 11.23
N TRP A 317 5.69 -28.16 10.27
CA TRP A 317 6.00 -28.49 8.87
C TRP A 317 7.33 -29.25 8.74
N GLN A 318 8.39 -28.80 9.42
CA GLN A 318 9.70 -29.47 9.42
C GLN A 318 9.64 -30.85 10.10
N LYS A 319 8.83 -31.01 11.16
CA LYS A 319 8.56 -32.31 11.80
C LYS A 319 7.76 -33.27 10.91
N ILE A 320 6.81 -32.75 10.14
CA ILE A 320 6.00 -33.56 9.22
C ILE A 320 6.79 -33.94 7.95
N PHE A 321 7.75 -33.12 7.52
CA PHE A 321 8.42 -33.24 6.22
C PHE A 321 9.97 -33.35 6.27
N GLY A 322 10.54 -33.96 7.33
CA GLY A 322 11.99 -34.14 7.49
C GLY A 322 12.72 -34.80 6.29
N GLU A 323 13.97 -34.35 6.06
CA GLU A 323 14.86 -34.62 4.91
C GLU A 323 14.17 -34.58 3.53
N LYS A 324 14.22 -33.41 2.88
CA LYS A 324 13.75 -33.23 1.49
C LYS A 324 14.42 -34.25 0.56
N GLU A 325 13.67 -35.26 0.15
CA GLU A 325 13.88 -35.86 -1.16
C GLU A 325 13.60 -34.79 -2.22
N GLU A 326 14.65 -34.09 -2.69
CA GLU A 326 14.52 -33.10 -3.76
C GLU A 326 14.01 -33.77 -5.04
N ASN A 327 12.74 -33.50 -5.37
CA ASN A 327 12.10 -33.98 -6.59
C ASN A 327 12.24 -32.87 -7.65
N PRO A 328 13.07 -33.05 -8.70
CA PRO A 328 13.27 -32.00 -9.69
C PRO A 328 11.96 -31.69 -10.40
N TYR A 329 11.56 -30.42 -10.46
CA TYR A 329 10.38 -29.96 -11.22
C TYR A 329 10.68 -28.74 -12.09
N ALA A 330 9.82 -28.49 -13.07
CA ALA A 330 9.89 -27.32 -13.94
C ALA A 330 8.51 -26.69 -14.16
N ILE A 331 8.53 -25.38 -14.41
CA ILE A 331 7.35 -24.53 -14.62
C ILE A 331 7.45 -23.90 -16.00
N SER A 332 6.36 -24.00 -16.75
CA SER A 332 6.24 -23.49 -18.11
C SER A 332 5.52 -22.14 -18.18
N VAL A 333 5.57 -21.50 -19.35
CA VAL A 333 4.76 -20.31 -19.67
C VAL A 333 3.27 -20.61 -19.52
N THR A 334 2.81 -21.79 -19.96
CA THR A 334 1.42 -22.20 -19.83
C THR A 334 0.94 -22.23 -18.38
N ASP A 335 1.78 -22.72 -17.45
CA ASP A 335 1.43 -22.79 -16.03
C ASP A 335 1.18 -21.40 -15.42
N ILE A 336 1.99 -20.42 -15.81
CA ILE A 336 1.85 -19.03 -15.38
C ILE A 336 0.62 -18.38 -16.03
N ARG A 337 0.39 -18.58 -17.33
CA ARG A 337 -0.81 -18.07 -18.02
C ARG A 337 -2.10 -18.57 -17.38
N GLU A 338 -2.16 -19.86 -17.05
CA GLU A 338 -3.31 -20.44 -16.37
C GLU A 338 -3.54 -19.82 -14.99
N LYS A 339 -2.47 -19.61 -14.22
CA LYS A 339 -2.60 -18.98 -12.91
C LYS A 339 -3.08 -17.53 -13.03
N LEU A 340 -2.55 -16.76 -13.98
CA LEU A 340 -3.02 -15.41 -14.28
C LEU A 340 -4.49 -15.39 -14.71
N GLN A 341 -4.92 -16.35 -15.53
CA GLN A 341 -6.31 -16.50 -15.95
C GLN A 341 -7.24 -16.78 -14.76
N GLN A 342 -6.85 -17.70 -13.88
CA GLN A 342 -7.60 -17.98 -12.64
C GLN A 342 -7.71 -16.75 -11.73
N LYS A 343 -6.62 -15.97 -11.59
CA LYS A 343 -6.63 -14.71 -10.84
C LYS A 343 -7.57 -13.68 -11.49
N ALA A 344 -7.55 -13.55 -12.81
CA ALA A 344 -8.44 -12.65 -13.54
C ALA A 344 -9.92 -13.02 -13.37
N GLU A 345 -10.26 -14.30 -13.44
CA GLU A 345 -11.63 -14.80 -13.22
C GLU A 345 -12.11 -14.57 -11.80
N THR A 346 -11.24 -14.79 -10.82
CA THR A 346 -11.51 -14.53 -9.41
C THR A 346 -11.83 -13.06 -9.16
N GLU A 347 -11.02 -12.15 -9.70
CA GLU A 347 -11.28 -10.70 -9.59
C GLU A 347 -12.55 -10.27 -10.33
N ASN A 348 -12.85 -10.87 -11.49
CA ASN A 348 -14.11 -10.62 -12.18
C ASN A 348 -15.33 -11.03 -11.35
N LYS A 349 -15.27 -12.18 -10.67
CA LYS A 349 -16.34 -12.64 -9.78
C LYS A 349 -16.56 -11.64 -8.63
N LYS A 350 -15.49 -11.19 -7.97
CA LYS A 350 -15.55 -10.13 -6.94
C LYS A 350 -16.15 -8.83 -7.50
N ALA A 351 -15.73 -8.40 -8.70
CA ALA A 351 -16.25 -7.20 -9.33
C ALA A 351 -17.78 -7.29 -9.56
N LEU A 352 -18.27 -8.42 -10.05
CA LEU A 352 -19.70 -8.64 -10.24
C LEU A 352 -20.47 -8.62 -8.91
N GLU A 353 -19.91 -9.22 -7.86
CA GLU A 353 -20.48 -9.21 -6.51
C GLU A 353 -20.58 -7.80 -5.94
N TYR A 354 -19.49 -7.04 -5.92
CA TYR A 354 -19.46 -5.67 -5.41
C TYR A 354 -20.38 -4.73 -6.21
N LYS A 355 -20.45 -4.92 -7.54
CA LYS A 355 -21.40 -4.18 -8.38
C LYS A 355 -22.85 -4.52 -8.04
N GLY A 356 -23.13 -5.79 -7.70
CA GLY A 356 -24.43 -6.24 -7.21
C GLY A 356 -24.80 -5.58 -5.88
N GLN A 357 -23.88 -5.59 -4.91
CA GLN A 357 -24.06 -4.96 -3.59
C GLN A 357 -24.28 -3.44 -3.72
N TYR A 358 -23.45 -2.75 -4.53
CA TYR A 358 -23.63 -1.34 -4.88
C TYR A 358 -25.04 -1.06 -5.40
N ARG A 359 -25.50 -1.86 -6.37
CA ARG A 359 -26.85 -1.70 -6.96
C ARG A 359 -27.96 -1.88 -5.93
N LYS A 360 -27.86 -2.87 -5.04
CA LYS A 360 -28.86 -3.13 -3.99
C LYS A 360 -28.99 -1.93 -3.05
N VAL A 361 -27.88 -1.47 -2.47
CA VAL A 361 -27.88 -0.32 -1.56
C VAL A 361 -28.38 0.94 -2.27
N TYR A 362 -27.98 1.14 -3.52
CA TYR A 362 -28.40 2.30 -4.30
C TYR A 362 -29.91 2.29 -4.63
N GLN A 363 -30.53 1.11 -4.78
CA GLN A 363 -31.99 0.98 -4.99
C GLN A 363 -32.81 1.31 -3.75
N GLU A 364 -32.24 1.17 -2.55
CA GLU A 364 -32.92 1.49 -1.28
C GLU A 364 -32.96 2.99 -0.98
N ILE A 365 -32.16 3.79 -1.68
CA ILE A 365 -32.16 5.25 -1.52
C ILE A 365 -33.15 5.85 -2.52
N ASN A 366 -33.90 6.87 -2.10
CA ASN A 366 -34.82 7.58 -2.98
C ASN A 366 -34.09 8.09 -4.26
N PRO A 367 -34.45 7.61 -5.48
CA PRO A 367 -33.72 7.93 -6.70
C PRO A 367 -33.68 9.44 -7.02
N THR A 368 -34.76 10.15 -6.71
CA THR A 368 -34.87 11.61 -6.90
C THR A 368 -33.95 12.36 -5.96
N PHE A 369 -33.82 11.90 -4.72
CA PHE A 369 -32.90 12.48 -3.72
C PHE A 369 -31.44 12.37 -4.19
N ILE A 370 -31.04 11.20 -4.70
CA ILE A 370 -29.68 11.01 -5.21
C ILE A 370 -29.42 11.86 -6.45
N LYS A 371 -30.37 11.92 -7.38
CA LYS A 371 -30.26 12.74 -8.59
C LYS A 371 -30.03 14.22 -8.23
N LEU A 372 -30.81 14.75 -7.29
CA LEU A 372 -30.63 16.12 -6.79
C LEU A 372 -29.27 16.31 -6.14
N ARG A 373 -28.81 15.36 -5.31
CA ARG A 373 -27.47 15.41 -4.68
C ARG A 373 -26.35 15.48 -5.72
N LEU A 374 -26.41 14.67 -6.78
CA LEU A 374 -25.46 14.67 -7.88
C LEU A 374 -25.50 15.98 -8.69
N GLU A 375 -26.69 16.50 -8.97
CA GLU A 375 -26.87 17.78 -9.66
C GLU A 375 -26.29 18.94 -8.85
N MET A 376 -26.55 18.98 -7.54
CA MET A 376 -25.98 19.99 -6.64
C MET A 376 -24.46 19.93 -6.57
N ALA A 377 -23.86 18.73 -6.50
CA ALA A 377 -22.40 18.58 -6.51
C ALA A 377 -21.79 19.10 -7.83
N LYS A 378 -22.45 18.85 -8.97
CA LYS A 378 -22.04 19.40 -10.28
C LYS A 378 -22.15 20.92 -10.30
N LEU A 379 -23.23 21.48 -9.76
CA LEU A 379 -23.44 22.93 -9.66
C LEU A 379 -22.39 23.58 -8.77
N GLN A 380 -22.08 23.02 -7.60
CA GLN A 380 -21.03 23.50 -6.71
C GLN A 380 -19.66 23.53 -7.40
N LYS A 381 -19.32 22.48 -8.16
CA LYS A 381 -18.08 22.46 -8.95
C LYS A 381 -18.05 23.55 -10.02
N LYS A 382 -19.16 23.75 -10.75
CA LYS A 382 -19.29 24.82 -11.75
C LYS A 382 -19.18 26.21 -11.13
N ILE A 383 -19.81 26.43 -9.98
CA ILE A 383 -19.71 27.68 -9.21
C ILE A 383 -18.25 27.98 -8.87
N LYS A 384 -17.54 26.99 -8.31
CA LYS A 384 -16.12 27.12 -7.97
C LYS A 384 -15.26 27.50 -9.18
N ILE A 385 -15.44 26.81 -10.31
CA ILE A 385 -14.71 27.12 -11.56
C ILE A 385 -15.02 28.55 -12.03
N THR A 386 -16.30 28.96 -11.98
CA THR A 386 -16.71 30.31 -12.39
C THR A 386 -16.12 31.41 -11.49
N GLN A 387 -15.99 31.13 -10.18
CA GLN A 387 -15.34 32.03 -9.21
C GLN A 387 -13.82 32.16 -9.45
N GLU A 388 -13.18 31.11 -9.95
CA GLU A 388 -11.73 31.07 -10.21
C GLU A 388 -11.34 31.73 -11.56
N ASN A 389 -12.28 31.86 -12.50
CA ASN A 389 -12.04 32.52 -13.79
C ASN A 389 -11.88 34.04 -13.66
N LYS A 390 -10.92 34.62 -14.41
CA LYS A 390 -10.70 36.08 -14.47
C LYS A 390 -10.84 36.61 -15.90
N PRO A 391 -11.74 37.58 -16.18
CA PRO A 391 -12.68 38.20 -15.24
C PRO A 391 -13.82 37.24 -14.81
N VAL A 392 -14.32 37.41 -13.58
CA VAL A 392 -15.41 36.58 -13.04
C VAL A 392 -16.71 36.91 -13.75
N ASN A 393 -17.42 35.89 -14.25
CA ASN A 393 -18.74 36.07 -14.85
C ASN A 393 -19.83 36.07 -13.76
N MET A 394 -20.19 37.27 -13.29
CA MET A 394 -21.17 37.45 -12.21
C MET A 394 -22.60 37.02 -12.58
N GLU A 395 -23.02 37.20 -13.83
CA GLU A 395 -24.36 36.80 -14.29
C GLU A 395 -24.54 35.28 -14.24
N LEU A 396 -23.53 34.55 -14.72
CA LEU A 396 -23.51 33.09 -14.66
C LEU A 396 -23.46 32.59 -13.20
N LEU A 397 -22.70 33.26 -12.33
CA LEU A 397 -22.59 32.91 -10.93
C LEU A 397 -23.96 32.98 -10.21
N ILE A 398 -24.69 34.09 -10.38
CA ILE A 398 -26.03 34.29 -9.80
C ILE A 398 -27.00 33.20 -10.28
N LYS A 399 -26.96 32.87 -11.58
CA LYS A 399 -27.81 31.80 -12.14
C LYS A 399 -27.51 30.44 -11.51
N LEU A 400 -26.23 30.09 -11.40
CA LEU A 400 -25.80 28.81 -10.82
C LEU A 400 -26.15 28.71 -9.33
N GLU A 401 -25.99 29.78 -8.58
CA GLU A 401 -26.37 29.85 -7.16
C GLU A 401 -27.89 29.74 -6.97
N GLY A 402 -28.68 30.38 -7.84
CA GLY A 402 -30.13 30.23 -7.87
C GLY A 402 -30.59 28.79 -8.17
N GLU A 403 -29.97 28.13 -9.15
CA GLU A 403 -30.22 26.72 -9.44
C GLU A 403 -29.86 25.80 -8.27
N LEU A 404 -28.73 26.07 -7.59
CA LEU A 404 -28.31 25.33 -6.40
C LEU A 404 -29.32 25.48 -5.25
N LYS A 405 -29.81 26.70 -5.01
CA LYS A 405 -30.83 26.98 -3.99
C LYS A 405 -32.13 26.22 -4.27
N ASN A 406 -32.63 26.27 -5.50
CA ASN A 406 -33.84 25.55 -5.91
C ASN A 406 -33.70 24.03 -5.71
N ASN A 407 -32.52 23.46 -5.98
CA ASN A 407 -32.29 22.03 -5.78
C ASN A 407 -32.20 21.64 -4.29
N LYS A 408 -31.65 22.51 -3.44
CA LYS A 408 -31.69 22.33 -1.98
C LYS A 408 -33.13 22.33 -1.46
N GLU A 409 -33.96 23.28 -1.89
CA GLU A 409 -35.38 23.34 -1.48
C GLU A 409 -36.17 22.09 -1.89
N LYS A 410 -35.91 21.54 -3.08
CA LYS A 410 -36.52 20.28 -3.52
C LYS A 410 -36.07 19.09 -2.66
N GLN A 411 -34.79 19.03 -2.29
CA GLN A 411 -34.26 17.99 -1.43
C GLN A 411 -34.91 18.04 -0.04
N GLU A 412 -35.02 19.25 0.52
CA GLU A 412 -35.71 19.50 1.79
C GLU A 412 -37.17 19.05 1.74
N GLN A 413 -37.89 19.39 0.67
CA GLN A 413 -39.27 18.97 0.52
C GLN A 413 -39.43 17.44 0.44
N ILE A 414 -38.48 16.72 -0.17
CA ILE A 414 -38.49 15.26 -0.19
C ILE A 414 -38.30 14.71 1.23
N LEU A 415 -37.33 15.26 1.96
CA LEU A 415 -37.02 14.84 3.32
C LEU A 415 -38.19 15.09 4.28
N ASP A 416 -38.84 16.25 4.18
CA ASP A 416 -40.02 16.58 4.97
C ASP A 416 -41.18 15.62 4.70
N ASN A 417 -41.44 15.29 3.43
CA ASN A 417 -42.50 14.35 3.07
C ASN A 417 -42.21 12.94 3.60
N LEU A 418 -40.96 12.48 3.57
CA LEU A 418 -40.54 11.19 4.14
C LEU A 418 -40.69 11.16 5.66
N THR A 419 -40.25 12.24 6.32
CA THR A 419 -40.34 12.38 7.78
C THR A 419 -41.79 12.36 8.24
N GLN A 420 -42.66 13.12 7.55
CA GLN A 420 -44.09 13.15 7.84
C GLN A 420 -44.78 11.82 7.52
N ASP A 421 -44.32 11.09 6.50
CA ASP A 421 -44.85 9.76 6.19
C ASP A 421 -44.59 8.77 7.34
N ILE A 422 -43.37 8.78 7.88
CA ILE A 422 -42.99 7.88 8.98
C ILE A 422 -43.72 8.24 10.27
N VAL A 423 -43.67 9.51 10.68
CA VAL A 423 -44.27 9.95 11.96
C VAL A 423 -45.79 9.80 11.97
N PHE A 424 -46.45 9.95 10.83
CA PHE A 424 -47.91 9.80 10.73
C PHE A 424 -48.33 8.47 10.07
N HIS A 425 -47.44 7.47 10.03
CA HIS A 425 -47.73 6.11 9.52
C HIS A 425 -48.45 6.09 8.15
N GLY A 426 -48.02 6.95 7.23
CA GLY A 426 -48.58 7.09 5.88
C GLY A 426 -49.92 7.83 5.80
N LEU A 427 -50.56 8.14 6.92
CA LEU A 427 -51.89 8.76 6.95
C LEU A 427 -51.87 10.20 6.44
N TYR A 428 -50.78 10.93 6.67
CA TYR A 428 -50.62 12.29 6.19
C TYR A 428 -50.52 12.37 4.66
N ASN A 429 -49.71 11.50 4.05
CA ASN A 429 -49.57 11.43 2.59
C ASN A 429 -50.82 10.86 1.93
N LYS A 430 -51.54 9.94 2.58
CA LYS A 430 -52.87 9.49 2.16
C LYS A 430 -53.85 10.67 2.10
N ALA A 431 -53.94 11.49 3.16
CA ALA A 431 -54.81 12.67 3.18
C ALA A 431 -54.44 13.70 2.10
N LYS A 432 -53.14 13.96 1.87
CA LYS A 432 -52.66 14.80 0.75
C LYS A 432 -53.09 14.24 -0.62
N THR A 433 -53.02 12.92 -0.79
CA THR A 433 -53.38 12.24 -2.04
C THR A 433 -54.88 12.32 -2.29
N ASP A 434 -55.69 12.04 -1.27
CA ASP A 434 -57.16 12.10 -1.35
C ASP A 434 -57.64 13.53 -1.65
N TYR A 435 -57.01 14.54 -1.03
CA TYR A 435 -57.27 15.95 -1.35
C TYR A 435 -56.95 16.30 -2.81
N ARG A 436 -55.80 15.83 -3.34
CA ARG A 436 -55.43 16.03 -4.76
C ARG A 436 -56.41 15.35 -5.70
N LYS A 437 -56.81 14.10 -5.40
CA LYS A 437 -57.82 13.36 -6.19
C LYS A 437 -59.14 14.11 -6.23
N ALA A 438 -59.62 14.60 -5.09
CA ALA A 438 -60.84 15.40 -5.02
C ALA A 438 -60.73 16.69 -5.85
N LYS A 439 -59.59 17.39 -5.82
CA LYS A 439 -59.34 18.59 -6.65
C LYS A 439 -59.36 18.28 -8.16
N ILE A 440 -58.78 17.16 -8.58
CA ILE A 440 -58.82 16.70 -9.97
C ILE A 440 -60.26 16.33 -10.37
N ALA A 441 -60.98 15.61 -9.51
CA ALA A 441 -62.37 15.23 -9.74
C ALA A 441 -63.29 16.45 -9.86
N GLU A 442 -63.06 17.48 -9.04
CA GLU A 442 -63.77 18.76 -9.10
C GLU A 442 -63.61 19.42 -10.46
N LYS A 443 -62.35 19.53 -10.94
CA LYS A 443 -62.04 20.10 -12.26
C LYS A 443 -62.68 19.30 -13.38
N LYS A 444 -62.58 17.96 -13.33
CA LYS A 444 -63.17 17.07 -14.35
C LYS A 444 -64.70 17.14 -14.36
N ASN A 445 -65.35 17.20 -13.20
CA ASN A 445 -66.79 17.34 -13.08
C ASN A 445 -67.27 18.67 -13.68
N GLN A 446 -66.51 19.76 -13.44
CA GLN A 446 -66.77 21.06 -14.04
C GLN A 446 -66.57 21.07 -15.57
N GLU A 447 -65.43 20.59 -16.06
CA GLU A 447 -65.16 20.49 -17.50
C GLU A 447 -66.22 19.65 -18.24
N THR A 448 -66.68 18.56 -17.62
CA THR A 448 -67.73 17.68 -18.18
C THR A 448 -69.07 18.41 -18.27
N TYR A 449 -69.44 19.16 -17.24
CA TYR A 449 -70.68 19.95 -17.24
C TYR A 449 -70.61 21.11 -18.25
N GLU A 450 -69.49 21.86 -18.29
CA GLU A 450 -69.27 22.95 -19.26
C GLU A 450 -69.28 22.45 -20.71
N LYS A 451 -68.81 21.22 -20.95
CA LYS A 451 -68.93 20.55 -22.24
C LYS A 451 -70.39 20.25 -22.59
N ALA A 452 -71.14 19.64 -21.67
CA ALA A 452 -72.56 19.34 -21.89
C ALA A 452 -73.41 20.62 -22.12
N VAL A 453 -73.11 21.72 -21.42
CA VAL A 453 -73.76 23.03 -21.63
C VAL A 453 -73.53 23.57 -23.04
N ARG A 454 -72.34 23.33 -23.63
CA ARG A 454 -72.04 23.71 -25.02
C ARG A 454 -72.74 22.81 -26.04
N GLU A 455 -72.80 21.51 -25.77
CA GLU A 455 -73.32 20.50 -26.71
C GLU A 455 -74.85 20.34 -26.66
N ARG A 456 -75.52 20.80 -25.58
CA ARG A 456 -76.97 20.76 -25.35
C ARG A 456 -77.63 19.41 -25.72
N PRO A 457 -77.20 18.28 -25.13
CA PRO A 457 -77.85 16.99 -25.32
C PRO A 457 -79.29 16.97 -24.79
N ALA A 458 -80.11 16.01 -25.22
CA ALA A 458 -81.53 15.95 -24.86
C ALA A 458 -81.80 15.75 -23.34
N ASN A 459 -80.83 15.25 -22.57
CA ASN A 459 -80.95 14.93 -21.14
C ASN A 459 -80.28 15.95 -20.21
N MET A 460 -80.34 17.25 -20.53
CA MET A 460 -79.65 18.31 -19.77
C MET A 460 -80.02 18.37 -18.28
N ASP A 461 -81.27 18.10 -17.90
CA ASP A 461 -81.70 18.16 -16.50
C ASP A 461 -81.07 17.06 -15.64
N GLU A 462 -80.93 15.85 -16.19
CA GLU A 462 -80.26 14.74 -15.53
C GLU A 462 -78.76 15.02 -15.35
N ILE A 463 -78.11 15.57 -16.38
CA ILE A 463 -76.70 15.98 -16.34
C ILE A 463 -76.48 17.06 -15.27
N ARG A 464 -77.39 18.05 -15.19
CA ARG A 464 -77.34 19.10 -14.17
C ARG A 464 -77.48 18.54 -12.75
N ASN A 465 -78.43 17.62 -12.54
CA ASN A 465 -78.63 16.97 -11.25
C ASN A 465 -77.42 16.12 -10.83
N ASN A 466 -76.84 15.35 -11.77
CA ASN A 466 -75.61 14.58 -11.54
C ASN A 466 -74.40 15.48 -11.23
N TYR A 467 -74.26 16.61 -11.94
CA TYR A 467 -73.20 17.58 -11.66
C TYR A 467 -73.30 18.13 -10.22
N ILE A 468 -74.50 18.54 -9.79
CA ILE A 468 -74.74 19.07 -8.43
C ILE A 468 -74.46 17.99 -7.37
N HIS A 469 -74.95 16.77 -7.59
CA HIS A 469 -74.70 15.64 -6.69
C HIS A 469 -73.20 15.36 -6.53
N ASN A 470 -72.48 15.21 -7.65
CA ASN A 470 -71.03 14.97 -7.66
C ASN A 470 -70.26 16.13 -7.03
N ARG A 471 -70.64 17.38 -7.31
CA ARG A 471 -70.02 18.57 -6.72
C ARG A 471 -70.12 18.55 -5.19
N ASN A 472 -71.30 18.23 -4.65
CA ASN A 472 -71.50 18.16 -3.20
C ASN A 472 -70.67 17.04 -2.56
N LYS A 473 -70.63 15.85 -3.18
CA LYS A 473 -69.82 14.72 -2.71
C LYS A 473 -68.31 15.05 -2.73
N ILE A 474 -67.80 15.58 -3.85
CA ILE A 474 -66.40 15.98 -3.99
C ILE A 474 -66.03 17.08 -2.99
N LYS A 475 -66.93 18.03 -2.74
CA LYS A 475 -66.73 19.09 -1.74
C LYS A 475 -66.56 18.51 -0.34
N MET A 476 -67.42 17.57 0.07
CA MET A 476 -67.32 16.89 1.37
C MET A 476 -65.99 16.13 1.53
N GLU A 477 -65.58 15.37 0.51
CA GLU A 477 -64.31 14.62 0.52
C GLU A 477 -63.08 15.54 0.59
N LYS A 478 -63.11 16.66 -0.15
CA LYS A 478 -62.07 17.69 -0.15
C LYS A 478 -61.97 18.40 1.21
N GLU A 479 -63.11 18.78 1.81
CA GLU A 479 -63.14 19.38 3.14
C GLU A 479 -62.64 18.42 4.23
N ARG A 480 -63.06 17.15 4.20
CA ARG A 480 -62.59 16.12 5.13
C ARG A 480 -61.08 15.95 5.05
N SER A 481 -60.54 15.79 3.84
CA SER A 481 -59.10 15.62 3.61
C SER A 481 -58.33 16.89 3.99
N GLY A 482 -58.88 18.08 3.71
CA GLY A 482 -58.30 19.37 4.09
C GLY A 482 -58.21 19.55 5.61
N LYS A 483 -59.28 19.19 6.35
CA LYS A 483 -59.30 19.20 7.82
C LYS A 483 -58.25 18.25 8.41
N LEU A 484 -58.12 17.04 7.85
CA LEU A 484 -57.09 16.08 8.22
C LEU A 484 -55.68 16.66 8.02
N ILE A 485 -55.39 17.22 6.83
CA ILE A 485 -54.08 17.84 6.55
C ILE A 485 -53.78 18.97 7.55
N ALA A 486 -54.76 19.83 7.85
CA ALA A 486 -54.61 20.92 8.82
C ALA A 486 -54.32 20.39 10.24
N SER A 487 -55.01 19.32 10.66
CA SER A 487 -54.78 18.69 11.96
C SER A 487 -53.36 18.12 12.10
N TYR A 488 -52.86 17.44 11.07
CA TYR A 488 -51.49 16.91 11.06
C TYR A 488 -50.44 18.03 11.03
N LYS A 489 -50.66 19.13 10.30
CA LYS A 489 -49.78 20.30 10.34
C LYS A 489 -49.71 20.90 11.76
N LYS A 490 -50.86 21.05 12.41
CA LYS A 490 -50.91 21.53 13.79
C LYS A 490 -50.17 20.60 14.75
N LEU A 491 -50.33 19.28 14.61
CA LEU A 491 -49.57 18.30 15.40
C LEU A 491 -48.07 18.38 15.13
N ALA A 492 -47.67 18.60 13.88
CA ALA A 492 -46.27 18.75 13.47
C ALA A 492 -45.61 19.99 14.08
N GLU A 493 -46.35 21.09 14.25
CA GLU A 493 -45.85 22.34 14.83
C GLU A 493 -45.89 22.34 16.36
N THR A 494 -46.60 21.39 16.98
CA THR A 494 -46.80 21.32 18.44
C THR A 494 -46.22 20.04 19.03
N THR A 495 -47.07 19.05 19.32
CA THR A 495 -46.72 17.82 20.06
C THR A 495 -45.68 16.95 19.36
N HIS A 496 -45.67 16.93 18.03
CA HIS A 496 -44.79 16.05 17.24
C HIS A 496 -43.56 16.76 16.68
N LYS A 497 -43.36 18.06 16.99
CA LYS A 497 -42.23 18.84 16.45
C LYS A 497 -40.87 18.18 16.73
N ARG A 498 -40.61 17.82 18.00
CA ARG A 498 -39.37 17.15 18.41
C ARG A 498 -39.21 15.77 17.78
N ILE A 499 -40.31 15.02 17.63
CA ILE A 499 -40.32 13.69 17.02
C ILE A 499 -39.97 13.80 15.53
N LEU A 500 -40.54 14.79 14.82
CA LEU A 500 -40.23 15.07 13.42
C LEU A 500 -38.78 15.50 13.24
N GLU A 501 -38.26 16.41 14.08
CA GLU A 501 -36.85 16.84 14.03
C GLU A 501 -35.89 15.65 14.24
N HIS A 502 -36.13 14.82 15.25
CA HIS A 502 -35.32 13.63 15.50
C HIS A 502 -35.43 12.58 14.38
N THR A 503 -36.63 12.33 13.88
CA THR A 503 -36.86 11.41 12.75
C THR A 503 -36.16 11.90 11.48
N ARG A 504 -36.19 13.22 11.24
CA ARG A 504 -35.52 13.85 10.09
C ARG A 504 -34.00 13.64 10.15
N ILE A 505 -33.39 13.83 11.32
CA ILE A 505 -31.97 13.56 11.54
C ILE A 505 -31.66 12.08 11.30
N THR A 506 -32.48 11.18 11.85
CA THR A 506 -32.31 9.73 11.70
C THR A 506 -32.38 9.29 10.24
N ILE A 507 -33.33 9.83 9.46
CA ILE A 507 -33.44 9.54 8.02
C ILE A 507 -32.20 10.05 7.28
N LEU A 508 -31.71 11.25 7.59
CA LEU A 508 -30.50 11.80 6.97
C LEU A 508 -29.28 10.92 7.26
N GLN A 509 -29.06 10.55 8.52
CA GLN A 509 -27.98 9.65 8.93
C GLN A 509 -28.06 8.32 8.18
N SER A 510 -29.24 7.69 8.14
CA SER A 510 -29.46 6.44 7.41
C SER A 510 -29.18 6.57 5.90
N ILE A 511 -29.57 7.68 5.28
CA ILE A 511 -29.27 7.94 3.86
C ILE A 511 -27.76 8.14 3.65
N GLU A 512 -27.07 8.83 4.55
CA GLU A 512 -25.63 9.06 4.49
C GLU A 512 -24.84 7.75 4.62
N GLU A 513 -25.19 6.92 5.59
CA GLU A 513 -24.61 5.58 5.78
C GLU A 513 -24.79 4.70 4.53
N LYS A 514 -25.98 4.71 3.93
CA LYS A 514 -26.24 3.97 2.68
C LYS A 514 -25.41 4.49 1.52
N ILE A 515 -25.25 5.80 1.40
CA ILE A 515 -24.41 6.41 0.35
C ILE A 515 -22.94 6.04 0.55
N GLU A 516 -22.45 6.08 1.78
CA GLU A 516 -21.09 5.68 2.11
C GLU A 516 -20.85 4.21 1.79
N SER A 517 -21.74 3.32 2.23
CA SER A 517 -21.70 1.90 1.91
C SER A 517 -21.73 1.64 0.39
N ALA A 518 -22.59 2.35 -0.35
CA ALA A 518 -22.63 2.26 -1.80
C ALA A 518 -21.29 2.71 -2.43
N ASN A 519 -20.71 3.81 -1.96
CA ASN A 519 -19.42 4.30 -2.46
C ASN A 519 -18.29 3.29 -2.20
N ILE A 520 -18.24 2.68 -1.01
CA ILE A 520 -17.27 1.64 -0.65
C ILE A 520 -17.39 0.46 -1.62
N ASN A 521 -18.61 -0.03 -1.87
CA ASN A 521 -18.85 -1.14 -2.79
C ASN A 521 -18.50 -0.78 -4.24
N TYR A 522 -18.75 0.46 -4.67
CA TYR A 522 -18.36 0.91 -6.00
C TYR A 522 -16.83 1.00 -6.15
N SER A 523 -16.11 1.50 -5.15
CA SER A 523 -14.65 1.54 -5.12
C SER A 523 -14.05 0.13 -5.19
N LYS A 524 -14.58 -0.81 -4.40
CA LYS A 524 -14.20 -2.24 -4.46
C LYS A 524 -14.43 -2.84 -5.85
N TYR A 525 -15.56 -2.53 -6.50
CA TYR A 525 -15.82 -2.94 -7.88
C TYR A 525 -14.78 -2.40 -8.87
N ILE A 526 -14.43 -1.11 -8.79
CA ILE A 526 -13.42 -0.50 -9.67
C ILE A 526 -12.05 -1.14 -9.45
N TYR A 527 -11.66 -1.36 -8.20
CA TYR A 527 -10.41 -2.02 -7.84
C TYR A 527 -10.30 -3.43 -8.45
N ALA A 528 -11.31 -4.28 -8.21
CA ALA A 528 -11.35 -5.63 -8.75
C ALA A 528 -11.32 -5.64 -10.29
N LYS A 529 -12.01 -4.69 -10.93
CA LYS A 529 -12.01 -4.56 -12.39
C LYS A 529 -10.64 -4.13 -12.94
N ASN A 530 -9.94 -3.23 -12.25
CA ASN A 530 -8.59 -2.81 -12.64
C ASN A 530 -7.60 -3.97 -12.49
N ASN A 531 -7.69 -4.74 -11.41
CA ASN A 531 -6.86 -5.93 -11.23
C ASN A 531 -7.15 -7.01 -12.28
N GLN A 532 -8.41 -7.28 -12.58
CA GLN A 532 -8.80 -8.17 -13.68
C GLN A 532 -8.14 -7.74 -14.99
N LYS A 533 -8.23 -6.45 -15.33
CA LYS A 533 -7.59 -5.91 -16.54
C LYS A 533 -6.08 -6.07 -16.49
N HIS A 534 -5.45 -5.78 -15.37
CA HIS A 534 -4.00 -5.93 -15.20
C HIS A 534 -3.54 -7.37 -15.46
N TYR A 535 -4.26 -8.37 -14.93
CA TYR A 535 -3.95 -9.78 -15.21
C TYR A 535 -4.15 -10.12 -16.70
N GLN A 536 -5.19 -9.59 -17.35
CA GLN A 536 -5.41 -9.76 -18.79
C GLN A 536 -4.29 -9.14 -19.64
N ASP A 537 -3.83 -7.96 -19.28
CA ASP A 537 -2.72 -7.28 -19.95
C ASP A 537 -1.41 -8.10 -19.79
N LEU A 538 -1.18 -8.71 -18.63
CA LEU A 538 -0.05 -9.61 -18.42
C LEU A 538 -0.15 -10.89 -19.27
N ILE A 539 -1.33 -11.51 -19.34
CA ILE A 539 -1.57 -12.67 -20.20
C ILE A 539 -1.25 -12.30 -21.65
N GLU A 540 -1.69 -11.14 -22.12
CA GLU A 540 -1.43 -10.65 -23.47
C GLU A 540 0.07 -10.47 -23.75
N LYS A 541 0.82 -9.88 -22.82
CA LYS A 541 2.29 -9.75 -22.93
C LYS A 541 2.98 -11.10 -23.07
N THR A 542 2.44 -12.15 -22.44
CA THR A 542 3.04 -13.49 -22.56
C THR A 542 2.73 -14.16 -23.89
N LYS A 543 1.73 -13.76 -24.69
CA LYS A 543 1.27 -14.48 -25.91
C LYS A 543 2.37 -14.78 -26.92
N ASN A 544 3.37 -13.91 -27.03
CA ASN A 544 4.49 -14.06 -27.97
C ASN A 544 5.52 -15.13 -27.55
N LEU A 545 5.39 -15.70 -26.34
CA LEU A 545 6.25 -16.78 -25.86
C LEU A 545 5.66 -18.16 -26.25
N PRO A 546 6.49 -19.13 -26.68
CA PRO A 546 6.00 -20.48 -26.94
C PRO A 546 5.46 -21.15 -25.67
N GLU A 547 4.33 -21.84 -25.77
CA GLU A 547 3.55 -22.39 -24.64
C GLU A 547 4.38 -23.30 -23.72
N ASN A 548 5.20 -24.18 -24.30
CA ASN A 548 5.99 -25.16 -23.56
C ASN A 548 7.37 -24.66 -23.14
N SER A 549 7.64 -23.35 -23.22
CA SER A 549 8.91 -22.79 -22.78
C SER A 549 9.02 -22.87 -21.26
N ILE A 550 10.13 -23.44 -20.78
CA ILE A 550 10.40 -23.54 -19.34
C ILE A 550 10.89 -22.18 -18.82
N ILE A 551 10.16 -21.64 -17.86
CA ILE A 551 10.47 -20.38 -17.16
C ILE A 551 11.36 -20.65 -15.94
N PHE A 552 11.13 -21.78 -15.27
CA PHE A 552 11.87 -22.19 -14.08
C PHE A 552 12.07 -23.70 -14.08
N ALA A 553 13.24 -24.14 -13.63
CA ALA A 553 13.51 -25.54 -13.32
C ALA A 553 14.32 -25.60 -12.02
N GLU A 554 13.99 -26.55 -11.16
CA GLU A 554 14.81 -26.91 -10.01
C GLU A 554 16.06 -27.68 -10.47
N LYS A 555 17.04 -27.85 -9.59
CA LYS A 555 18.37 -28.37 -9.95
C LYS A 555 18.27 -29.77 -10.58
N ILE A 556 18.57 -29.88 -11.87
CA ILE A 556 18.62 -31.14 -12.61
C ILE A 556 20.09 -31.48 -12.92
N PRO A 557 20.58 -32.68 -12.56
CA PRO A 557 21.93 -33.12 -12.89
C PRO A 557 22.21 -33.07 -14.40
N ALA A 558 23.46 -32.82 -14.78
CA ALA A 558 23.88 -32.76 -16.18
C ALA A 558 24.00 -34.15 -16.83
N THR A 559 24.11 -35.21 -16.02
CA THR A 559 24.22 -36.60 -16.47
C THR A 559 23.19 -37.48 -15.77
N ILE A 560 22.81 -38.56 -16.44
CA ILE A 560 21.96 -39.59 -15.87
C ILE A 560 22.76 -40.38 -14.84
N THR A 561 22.18 -40.57 -13.66
CA THR A 561 22.70 -41.46 -12.61
C THR A 561 21.56 -42.34 -12.10
N TYR A 562 21.88 -43.40 -11.36
CA TYR A 562 20.87 -44.22 -10.68
C TYR A 562 19.90 -43.44 -9.76
N ARG A 563 20.30 -42.23 -9.29
CA ARG A 563 19.47 -41.33 -8.47
C ARG A 563 18.57 -40.40 -9.30
N SER A 564 18.80 -40.30 -10.61
CA SER A 564 17.98 -39.46 -11.49
C SER A 564 16.53 -39.96 -11.51
N ARG A 565 15.56 -39.03 -11.52
CA ARG A 565 14.13 -39.35 -11.45
C ARG A 565 13.45 -39.20 -12.81
N VAL A 566 12.87 -40.27 -13.31
CA VAL A 566 12.02 -40.25 -14.51
C VAL A 566 10.75 -39.48 -14.21
N ASN A 567 10.43 -38.50 -15.07
CA ASN A 567 9.34 -37.54 -14.88
C ASN A 567 9.41 -36.78 -13.53
N GLY A 568 10.58 -36.73 -12.89
CA GLY A 568 10.77 -36.13 -11.56
C GLY A 568 10.11 -36.88 -10.41
N ILE A 569 9.62 -38.11 -10.65
CA ILE A 569 8.84 -38.89 -9.67
C ILE A 569 9.60 -40.16 -9.25
N MET A 570 9.91 -41.07 -10.19
CA MET A 570 10.45 -42.40 -9.89
C MET A 570 11.96 -42.45 -10.13
N GLN A 571 12.76 -42.94 -9.17
CA GLN A 571 14.22 -43.03 -9.33
C GLN A 571 14.62 -44.15 -10.28
N LEU A 572 15.68 -43.96 -11.07
CA LEU A 572 16.16 -44.97 -12.01
C LEU A 572 16.55 -46.30 -11.33
N LYS A 573 17.05 -46.27 -10.09
CA LYS A 573 17.35 -47.46 -9.29
C LYS A 573 16.15 -48.40 -9.10
N GLU A 574 14.93 -47.89 -9.22
CA GLU A 574 13.67 -48.64 -9.06
C GLU A 574 13.27 -49.36 -10.35
N PHE A 575 13.90 -49.03 -11.49
CA PHE A 575 13.66 -49.67 -12.77
C PHE A 575 14.58 -50.88 -12.98
N PRO A 576 14.14 -51.91 -13.73
CA PRO A 576 14.99 -53.03 -14.09
C PRO A 576 16.27 -52.57 -14.81
N LYS A 577 17.43 -53.01 -14.31
CA LYS A 577 18.74 -52.72 -14.91
C LYS A 577 19.21 -53.83 -15.85
N ARG A 578 19.89 -53.47 -16.93
CA ARG A 578 20.61 -54.40 -17.82
C ARG A 578 22.02 -53.87 -18.06
N VAL A 579 22.99 -54.78 -18.12
CA VAL A 579 24.38 -54.47 -18.48
C VAL A 579 24.65 -55.03 -19.87
N ILE A 580 25.02 -54.18 -20.82
CA ILE A 580 25.29 -54.55 -22.21
C ILE A 580 26.65 -53.95 -22.57
N GLU A 581 27.61 -54.77 -22.98
CA GLU A 581 28.97 -54.32 -23.34
C GLU A 581 29.66 -53.47 -22.25
N GLY A 582 29.38 -53.75 -20.98
CA GLY A 582 29.91 -53.02 -19.82
C GLY A 582 29.13 -51.75 -19.45
N GLU A 583 28.11 -51.39 -20.22
CA GLU A 583 27.29 -50.19 -20.04
C GLU A 583 25.96 -50.49 -19.34
N ILE A 584 25.51 -49.61 -18.45
CA ILE A 584 24.30 -49.81 -17.64
C ILE A 584 23.11 -49.11 -18.31
N TYR A 585 22.03 -49.87 -18.51
CA TYR A 585 20.76 -49.39 -19.05
C TYR A 585 19.61 -49.66 -18.07
N TYR A 586 18.77 -48.66 -17.81
CA TYR A 586 17.55 -48.79 -17.02
C TYR A 586 16.34 -48.90 -17.94
N ILE A 587 15.54 -49.95 -17.77
CA ILE A 587 14.40 -50.29 -18.64
C ILE A 587 13.13 -49.63 -18.13
N ILE A 588 12.56 -48.74 -18.94
CA ILE A 588 11.36 -47.96 -18.67
C ILE A 588 10.24 -48.48 -19.57
N ARG A 589 9.03 -48.63 -19.03
CA ARG A 589 7.83 -49.00 -19.80
C ARG A 589 6.94 -47.79 -19.98
N ASP A 590 6.43 -47.58 -21.19
CA ASP A 590 5.35 -46.62 -21.41
C ASP A 590 3.98 -47.20 -21.03
N GLU A 591 2.94 -46.36 -21.09
CA GLU A 591 1.56 -46.74 -20.77
C GLU A 591 0.98 -47.79 -21.73
N ALA A 592 1.55 -47.93 -22.94
CA ALA A 592 1.18 -48.93 -23.94
C ALA A 592 1.96 -50.25 -23.78
N GLY A 593 2.85 -50.37 -22.80
CA GLY A 593 3.65 -51.55 -22.52
C GLY A 593 4.93 -51.69 -23.37
N LYS A 594 5.27 -50.70 -24.20
CA LYS A 594 6.49 -50.67 -24.99
C LYS A 594 7.69 -50.38 -24.07
N GLN A 595 8.76 -51.14 -24.27
CA GLN A 595 9.99 -51.04 -23.47
C GLN A 595 11.01 -50.10 -24.14
N PHE A 596 11.48 -49.16 -23.34
CA PHE A 596 12.56 -48.24 -23.68
C PHE A 596 13.65 -48.35 -22.62
N ALA A 597 14.82 -47.78 -22.90
CA ALA A 597 15.92 -47.73 -21.97
C ALA A 597 16.56 -46.35 -21.94
N VAL A 598 17.17 -46.02 -20.80
CA VAL A 598 18.10 -44.89 -20.64
C VAL A 598 19.44 -45.41 -20.16
N LYS A 599 20.54 -44.82 -20.65
CA LYS A 599 21.90 -45.23 -20.31
C LYS A 599 22.42 -44.42 -19.11
N ASP A 600 23.05 -45.08 -18.14
CA ASP A 600 23.76 -44.40 -17.05
C ASP A 600 24.93 -43.57 -17.61
N GLY A 601 25.14 -42.35 -17.11
CA GLY A 601 26.17 -41.42 -17.60
C GLY A 601 25.77 -40.56 -18.80
N ASP A 602 24.66 -40.84 -19.49
CA ASP A 602 24.22 -40.02 -20.64
C ASP A 602 23.91 -38.56 -20.24
N THR A 603 24.16 -37.63 -21.16
CA THR A 603 23.93 -36.20 -20.90
C THR A 603 22.43 -35.85 -20.88
N ILE A 604 22.02 -35.08 -19.86
CA ILE A 604 20.69 -34.48 -19.76
C ILE A 604 20.75 -33.05 -20.33
N LYS A 605 20.12 -32.83 -21.49
CA LYS A 605 20.06 -31.51 -22.14
C LYS A 605 18.65 -30.94 -22.02
N LYS A 606 18.52 -29.75 -21.44
CA LYS A 606 17.22 -29.12 -21.12
C LYS A 606 16.29 -30.06 -20.33
N GLY A 607 16.86 -30.83 -19.40
CA GLY A 607 16.11 -31.69 -18.48
C GLY A 607 15.56 -32.94 -19.15
N LYS A 608 15.97 -33.21 -20.39
CA LYS A 608 15.59 -34.38 -21.17
C LYS A 608 16.82 -35.17 -21.57
N ALA A 609 16.69 -36.48 -21.65
CA ALA A 609 17.74 -37.35 -22.16
C ALA A 609 17.25 -38.28 -23.27
N GLN A 610 18.21 -38.88 -23.96
CA GLN A 610 17.95 -39.78 -25.08
C GLN A 610 17.29 -41.07 -24.60
N LEU A 611 16.34 -41.56 -25.40
CA LEU A 611 15.76 -42.88 -25.24
C LEU A 611 16.38 -43.89 -26.22
N TYR A 612 16.48 -45.12 -25.75
CA TYR A 612 16.89 -46.29 -26.53
C TYR A 612 15.72 -47.29 -26.60
N GLN A 613 15.53 -47.95 -27.73
CA GLN A 613 14.49 -48.97 -27.89
C GLN A 613 15.05 -50.33 -27.48
N VAL A 614 14.25 -51.10 -26.73
CA VAL A 614 14.61 -52.46 -26.34
C VAL A 614 14.02 -53.44 -27.36
N LYS A 615 14.88 -54.22 -28.05
CA LYS A 615 14.49 -55.28 -29.00
C LYS A 615 15.04 -56.62 -28.51
N GLY A 616 14.20 -57.43 -27.87
CA GLY A 616 14.63 -58.71 -27.30
C GLY A 616 15.71 -58.54 -26.22
N HIS A 617 16.94 -58.98 -26.51
CA HIS A 617 18.10 -58.85 -25.62
C HIS A 617 19.00 -57.66 -25.97
N SER A 618 18.79 -56.96 -27.09
CA SER A 618 19.58 -55.79 -27.50
C SER A 618 18.86 -54.47 -27.22
N VAL A 619 19.66 -53.40 -27.10
CA VAL A 619 19.20 -52.02 -26.92
C VAL A 619 19.78 -51.18 -28.05
N GLU A 620 18.92 -50.61 -28.89
CA GLU A 620 19.31 -49.81 -30.07
C GLU A 620 18.86 -48.35 -29.90
N LYS A 621 19.65 -47.41 -30.43
CA LYS A 621 19.32 -45.98 -30.40
C LYS A 621 18.05 -45.72 -31.23
N ILE A 622 17.11 -44.95 -30.66
CA ILE A 622 15.91 -44.52 -31.39
C ILE A 622 16.31 -43.42 -32.39
N PRO A 623 15.94 -43.53 -33.69
CA PRO A 623 16.18 -42.47 -34.66
C PRO A 623 15.56 -41.14 -34.19
N GLU A 624 16.28 -40.02 -34.31
CA GLU A 624 15.72 -38.70 -33.99
C GLU A 624 14.56 -38.39 -34.95
N THR A 625 13.33 -38.55 -34.49
CA THR A 625 12.14 -38.11 -35.23
C THR A 625 12.17 -36.58 -35.37
N LYS A 626 11.79 -36.06 -36.54
CA LYS A 626 11.81 -34.62 -36.88
C LYS A 626 10.94 -33.72 -35.99
N ASP A 627 10.31 -34.27 -34.96
CA ASP A 627 9.43 -33.55 -34.04
C ASP A 627 9.65 -33.97 -32.57
N GLY A 628 10.91 -34.03 -32.11
CA GLY A 628 11.29 -33.85 -30.70
C GLY A 628 10.66 -34.78 -29.63
N SER A 629 10.01 -35.89 -30.01
CA SER A 629 9.14 -36.69 -29.15
C SER A 629 9.82 -37.89 -28.48
N ASP A 630 11.02 -38.30 -28.91
CA ASP A 630 11.71 -39.47 -28.35
C ASP A 630 12.75 -39.13 -27.26
N LYS A 631 12.43 -38.18 -26.37
CA LYS A 631 13.27 -37.83 -25.21
C LYS A 631 12.46 -37.86 -23.92
N ILE A 632 13.04 -38.46 -22.88
CA ILE A 632 12.39 -38.59 -21.57
C ILE A 632 12.76 -37.43 -20.65
N LYS A 633 11.76 -36.86 -19.96
CA LYS A 633 11.96 -35.77 -19.00
C LYS A 633 12.42 -36.32 -17.65
N PHE A 634 13.38 -35.64 -17.03
CA PHE A 634 13.91 -35.95 -15.69
C PHE A 634 13.43 -34.97 -14.63
N TYR A 635 12.32 -34.30 -14.90
CA TYR A 635 11.68 -33.33 -14.02
C TYR A 635 10.16 -33.48 -14.08
N ALA A 636 9.51 -33.13 -12.98
CA ALA A 636 8.07 -33.08 -12.86
C ALA A 636 7.52 -31.76 -13.42
N THR A 637 6.30 -31.82 -13.94
CA THR A 637 5.54 -30.66 -14.43
C THR A 637 4.20 -30.61 -13.71
N LYS A 638 3.49 -29.49 -13.80
CA LYS A 638 2.09 -29.44 -13.38
C LYS A 638 1.28 -30.40 -14.25
N GLU A 639 0.77 -31.49 -13.66
CA GLU A 639 0.01 -32.50 -14.41
C GLU A 639 -1.48 -32.13 -14.47
N LYS A 640 -2.06 -32.14 -15.68
CA LYS A 640 -3.49 -31.90 -15.90
C LYS A 640 -4.32 -33.19 -15.88
N ASN A 641 -3.69 -34.33 -16.14
CA ASN A 641 -4.35 -35.63 -16.16
C ASN A 641 -4.51 -36.15 -14.72
N ALA A 642 -5.73 -36.47 -14.31
CA ALA A 642 -6.03 -36.93 -12.95
C ALA A 642 -5.24 -38.19 -12.54
N LYS A 643 -4.96 -39.12 -13.46
CA LYS A 643 -4.16 -40.33 -13.17
C LYS A 643 -2.69 -40.00 -12.93
N MET A 644 -2.07 -39.18 -13.78
CA MET A 644 -0.66 -38.77 -13.60
C MET A 644 -0.49 -37.81 -12.41
N HIS A 645 -1.47 -36.94 -12.18
CA HIS A 645 -1.50 -36.04 -11.03
C HIS A 645 -1.64 -36.81 -9.70
N ALA A 646 -2.31 -37.97 -9.68
CA ALA A 646 -2.39 -38.84 -8.50
C ALA A 646 -1.06 -39.59 -8.22
N GLN A 647 -0.23 -39.80 -9.24
CA GLN A 647 1.10 -40.42 -9.09
C GLN A 647 2.15 -39.45 -8.50
N GLN A 648 1.89 -38.14 -8.52
CA GLN A 648 2.80 -37.16 -7.90
C GLN A 648 2.63 -37.12 -6.36
N PRO A 649 3.73 -37.13 -5.59
CA PRO A 649 3.68 -36.93 -4.15
C PRO A 649 2.93 -35.63 -3.79
N PRO A 650 2.06 -35.62 -2.76
CA PRO A 650 1.35 -34.41 -2.32
C PRO A 650 2.29 -33.21 -2.08
N GLN A 651 3.47 -33.45 -1.51
CA GLN A 651 4.49 -32.44 -1.25
C GLN A 651 5.00 -31.78 -2.55
N LEU A 652 5.34 -32.59 -3.56
CA LEU A 652 5.79 -32.11 -4.87
C LEU A 652 4.72 -31.26 -5.57
N ARG A 653 3.45 -31.66 -5.48
CA ARG A 653 2.31 -30.88 -6.01
C ARG A 653 2.20 -29.52 -5.31
N GLY A 654 2.34 -29.51 -3.99
CA GLY A 654 2.37 -28.30 -3.17
C GLY A 654 3.51 -27.37 -3.57
N ASP A 655 4.72 -27.90 -3.76
CA ASP A 655 5.90 -27.13 -4.15
C ASP A 655 5.78 -26.52 -5.55
N ILE A 656 5.30 -27.29 -6.53
CA ILE A 656 5.03 -26.78 -7.90
C ILE A 656 4.00 -25.64 -7.84
N SER A 657 2.89 -25.82 -7.12
CA SER A 657 1.86 -24.80 -6.99
C SER A 657 2.38 -23.53 -6.32
N ARG A 658 3.11 -23.66 -5.20
CA ARG A 658 3.68 -22.54 -4.46
C ARG A 658 4.68 -21.76 -5.31
N LYS A 659 5.47 -22.47 -6.13
CA LYS A 659 6.44 -21.85 -7.02
C LYS A 659 5.78 -21.15 -8.22
N ILE A 660 4.70 -21.71 -8.78
CA ILE A 660 3.85 -21.03 -9.77
C ILE A 660 3.31 -19.72 -9.18
N ASP A 661 2.83 -19.74 -7.94
CA ASP A 661 2.33 -18.54 -7.26
C ASP A 661 3.42 -17.48 -7.09
N GLN A 662 4.60 -17.89 -6.60
CA GLN A 662 5.74 -17.00 -6.42
C GLN A 662 6.17 -16.32 -7.73
N ILE A 663 6.33 -17.08 -8.81
CA ILE A 663 6.71 -16.55 -10.12
C ILE A 663 5.61 -15.63 -10.65
N THR A 664 4.34 -16.04 -10.53
CA THR A 664 3.19 -15.21 -10.94
C THR A 664 3.20 -13.85 -10.23
N ASP A 665 3.49 -13.84 -8.93
CA ASP A 665 3.55 -12.61 -8.13
C ASP A 665 4.72 -11.69 -8.53
N GLN A 666 5.86 -12.25 -8.95
CA GLN A 666 6.97 -11.47 -9.51
C GLN A 666 6.57 -10.82 -10.84
N PHE A 667 5.93 -11.57 -11.73
CA PHE A 667 5.41 -11.04 -13.00
C PHE A 667 4.43 -9.87 -12.79
N VAL A 668 3.56 -9.96 -11.77
CA VAL A 668 2.61 -8.89 -11.40
C VAL A 668 3.33 -7.64 -10.90
N LYS A 669 4.44 -7.79 -10.16
CA LYS A 669 5.25 -6.67 -9.66
C LYS A 669 6.11 -6.00 -10.73
N GLY A 670 6.08 -6.48 -11.98
CA GLY A 670 6.94 -5.97 -13.06
C GLY A 670 8.39 -6.43 -12.95
N GLU A 671 8.70 -7.30 -12.00
CA GLU A 671 9.97 -8.00 -11.91
C GLU A 671 9.92 -9.12 -12.95
N ILE A 672 10.47 -8.89 -14.15
CA ILE A 672 10.72 -10.00 -15.08
C ILE A 672 11.76 -10.87 -14.37
N PRO A 673 11.44 -12.11 -13.93
CA PRO A 673 12.45 -12.98 -13.38
C PRO A 673 13.53 -13.09 -14.44
N LYS A 674 14.81 -12.94 -14.10
CA LYS A 674 15.89 -13.37 -15.01
C LYS A 674 15.52 -14.79 -15.42
N LEU A 675 15.08 -14.96 -16.68
CA LEU A 675 14.70 -16.24 -17.29
C LEU A 675 15.97 -17.05 -17.50
N GLN A 676 16.65 -17.36 -16.40
CA GLN A 676 17.78 -18.25 -16.33
C GLN A 676 17.21 -19.57 -15.83
N ALA A 677 16.72 -20.38 -16.76
CA ALA A 677 16.68 -21.80 -16.50
C ALA A 677 18.14 -22.22 -16.25
N TYR A 678 18.52 -22.36 -14.99
CA TYR A 678 19.82 -22.87 -14.59
C TYR A 678 19.88 -24.36 -14.93
N TRP A 679 20.06 -24.65 -16.22
CA TRP A 679 20.67 -25.90 -16.62
C TRP A 679 22.11 -25.78 -16.16
N ASN A 680 22.59 -26.70 -15.32
CA ASN A 680 23.98 -26.72 -14.92
C ASN A 680 24.82 -27.10 -16.14
N ILE A 681 25.08 -26.13 -17.02
CA ILE A 681 25.96 -26.24 -18.18
C ILE A 681 27.27 -25.62 -17.72
N ASN A 682 28.28 -26.49 -17.54
CA ASN A 682 29.71 -26.24 -17.29
C ASN A 682 30.17 -26.39 -15.82
N SER A 683 30.51 -27.62 -15.43
CA SER A 683 31.87 -27.87 -14.97
C SER A 683 32.65 -28.45 -16.16
N ASP A 684 33.82 -27.87 -16.45
CA ASP A 684 34.91 -28.43 -17.28
C ASP A 684 35.23 -27.82 -18.65
N GLU A 685 35.00 -26.52 -18.90
CA GLU A 685 35.78 -25.82 -19.96
C GLU A 685 36.28 -24.43 -19.50
N PRO A 686 37.56 -24.08 -19.79
CA PRO A 686 38.18 -22.84 -19.33
C PRO A 686 37.59 -21.61 -20.04
N VAL A 687 37.26 -20.59 -19.25
CA VAL A 687 36.57 -19.38 -19.69
C VAL A 687 37.42 -18.57 -20.66
N ASN A 688 36.94 -18.40 -21.90
CA ASN A 688 37.52 -17.48 -22.87
C ASN A 688 37.00 -16.05 -22.59
N GLU A 689 37.82 -15.24 -21.91
CA GLU A 689 37.50 -13.88 -21.44
C GLU A 689 37.04 -12.91 -22.55
N LEU A 690 37.36 -13.20 -23.82
CA LEU A 690 36.94 -12.39 -24.96
C LEU A 690 35.42 -12.44 -25.23
N LYS A 691 34.75 -13.58 -24.98
CA LYS A 691 33.28 -13.69 -25.12
C LYS A 691 32.52 -13.00 -23.99
N LEU A 692 33.15 -12.82 -22.83
CA LEU A 692 32.58 -12.10 -21.69
C LEU A 692 32.65 -10.58 -21.91
N ALA A 693 33.68 -10.10 -22.62
CA ALA A 693 33.80 -8.70 -23.05
C ALA A 693 32.77 -8.35 -24.15
N GLU A 694 32.53 -9.27 -25.09
CA GLU A 694 31.54 -9.10 -26.16
C GLU A 694 30.10 -9.00 -25.61
N ASN A 695 29.73 -9.85 -24.66
CA ASN A 695 28.41 -9.79 -24.00
C ASN A 695 28.21 -8.51 -23.15
N LYS A 696 29.28 -7.90 -22.62
CA LYS A 696 29.20 -6.61 -21.90
C LYS A 696 28.98 -5.43 -22.86
N LEU A 697 29.41 -5.53 -24.12
CA LEU A 697 29.19 -4.52 -25.16
C LEU A 697 27.73 -4.50 -25.66
N TYR A 698 27.03 -5.64 -25.66
CA TYR A 698 25.63 -5.74 -26.09
C TYR A 698 24.58 -5.47 -24.99
N SER A 699 24.99 -5.25 -23.74
CA SER A 699 24.07 -4.93 -22.62
C SER A 699 23.81 -3.44 -22.39
N GLY A 700 24.13 -2.59 -23.37
CA GLY A 700 23.66 -1.20 -23.42
C GLY A 700 22.51 -1.07 -24.41
N TRP A 701 21.55 -0.20 -24.10
CA TRP A 701 20.41 0.29 -24.90
C TRP A 701 19.02 -0.23 -24.49
N LYS A 702 18.22 0.75 -24.03
CA LYS A 702 16.80 0.72 -23.68
C LYS A 702 15.89 0.67 -24.92
N LEU A 703 14.68 0.14 -24.75
CA LEU A 703 13.46 0.96 -24.76
C LEU A 703 12.47 0.44 -23.71
#